data_AF-A0A820RWF1-F1
#
_entry.id   AF-A0A820RWF1-F1
#
_cell.length_a   1.000
_cell.length_b   1.000
_cell.length_c   1.000
_cell.angle_alpha   90.00
_cell.angle_beta   90.00
_cell.angle_gamma   90.00
#
_symmetry.space_group_name_H-M   'P 1'
#
loop_
_entity.id
_entity.type
_entity.pdbx_description
1 polymer ?
#
loop_
_entity_poly.entity_id
_entity_poly.type
_entity_poly.pdbx_seq_one_letter_code
_entity_poly.pdbx_strand_id
1 'polypeptide(L)'
;MNFILPSLILLLIIYLFLCHYFRFHRLKHILKKYNNVHLDYHQAQEIFIFTFAFDMPYISETSTSFALFKTYGIPTISRLLVQTNQLTRLDTVGRRAEDTGVLIGEFSIHDLDSHRARMAIARMNYLHSLYKKHISNDDMLYTLSLFIIEPTRWAKKYEWRPSVSLEEEARFIFWKTIGERMNIENIPLTYKEIEKWSDDYELKHMVYSTDNQICGEATLNLMLSSYPDWMQNFIRQVLISLIDERLRLSMGFEQAPFWIKRLTIIILNIRAFFIRHCMLPRIYPYDHGQGPTTCPMNKYGRYQRTSWSMEPWYVKETWFYQMLPFFKLRPGPMYKSQGFKVEELGPEQFSEIINEIFSSLIIFRNIIINHSETSVTFRVDLASQHIKNRKEQDNKNVWGTMFDANKHLIGPQNLSGRSVFDIAPLDGVIPAGGKKPLTVIFNPDHDSDFFSDLVRITISEQPVKLEFRLRGTGRQNTVYIRPLDNGNIVQKCLLPNVNDALTMQMQTIDPNEKGIPNNILVLLCAQFINGKYIPAQRELIIGCASVSSGPKKNGDYTFDNLKDINTEGFNVDVPKSSVEMGTEKSVKITWTPSANFDPNETCRATINVTTKGDVIRIWRVILIGYVEIISSSDKRSSRTSKNRRTITNDTRSHASFGGTSQRIGKQVSTQENTSNTLTT
;
A
#
# COMPACT_ATOMS: atom_id res chain seq x y z
N MET A 1 -11.87 44.19 41.89
CA MET A 1 -10.78 43.51 41.14
C MET A 1 -10.39 42.15 41.73
N ASN A 2 -10.44 41.95 43.05
CA ASN A 2 -9.83 40.81 43.77
C ASN A 2 -10.19 39.40 43.28
N PHE A 3 -11.33 39.19 42.62
CA PHE A 3 -11.73 37.87 42.08
C PHE A 3 -11.07 37.49 40.74
N ILE A 4 -10.47 38.44 40.01
CA ILE A 4 -9.92 38.20 38.67
C ILE A 4 -8.72 37.24 38.74
N LEU A 5 -7.76 37.50 39.63
CA LEU A 5 -6.55 36.68 39.75
C LEU A 5 -6.84 35.24 40.21
N PRO A 6 -7.67 34.97 41.26
CA PRO A 6 -8.12 33.62 41.59
C PRO A 6 -8.84 32.91 40.44
N SER A 7 -9.69 33.62 39.68
CA SER A 7 -10.41 33.03 38.53
C SER A 7 -9.46 32.63 37.41
N LEU A 8 -8.45 33.45 37.09
CA LEU A 8 -7.42 33.13 36.10
C LEU A 8 -6.56 31.92 36.53
N ILE A 9 -6.20 31.83 37.82
CA ILE A 9 -5.47 30.67 38.37
C ILE A 9 -6.32 29.40 38.26
N LEU A 10 -7.61 29.46 38.62
CA LEU A 10 -8.52 28.32 38.50
C LEU A 10 -8.69 27.86 37.05
N LEU A 11 -8.86 28.80 36.11
CA LEU A 11 -8.95 28.50 34.67
C LEU A 11 -7.65 27.86 34.14
N LEU A 12 -6.48 28.33 34.59
CA LEU A 12 -5.19 27.73 34.23
C LEU A 12 -5.05 26.30 34.78
N ILE A 13 -5.45 26.06 36.04
CA ILE A 13 -5.42 24.72 36.64
C ILE A 13 -6.35 23.76 35.88
N ILE A 14 -7.57 24.19 35.56
CA ILE A 14 -8.53 23.42 34.76
C ILE A 14 -7.95 23.13 33.36
N TYR A 15 -7.37 24.13 32.69
CA TYR A 15 -6.77 23.98 31.37
C TYR A 15 -5.61 22.97 31.38
N LEU A 16 -4.70 23.04 32.36
CA LEU A 16 -3.57 22.11 32.48
C LEU A 16 -4.05 20.68 32.83
N PHE A 17 -5.10 20.55 33.64
CA PHE A 17 -5.74 19.26 33.90
C PHE A 17 -6.34 18.66 32.62
N LEU A 18 -7.08 19.44 31.83
CA LEU A 18 -7.64 19.00 30.55
C LEU A 18 -6.55 18.62 29.54
N CYS A 19 -5.45 19.39 29.47
CA CYS A 19 -4.26 19.04 28.70
C CYS A 19 -3.74 17.66 29.10
N HIS A 20 -3.44 17.46 30.39
CA HIS A 20 -2.89 16.20 30.89
C HIS A 20 -3.84 15.00 30.68
N TYR A 21 -5.13 15.18 30.96
CA TYR A 21 -6.16 14.14 30.84
C TYR A 21 -6.32 13.65 29.40
N PHE A 22 -6.43 14.57 28.44
CA PHE A 22 -6.64 14.20 27.03
C PHE A 22 -5.35 13.83 26.29
N ARG A 23 -4.18 14.34 26.69
CA ARG A 23 -2.87 14.11 26.02
C ARG A 23 -2.58 12.65 25.70
N PHE A 24 -2.91 11.72 26.60
CA PHE A 24 -2.70 10.27 26.41
C PHE A 24 -3.94 9.50 25.95
N HIS A 25 -5.11 10.15 25.77
CA HIS A 25 -6.38 9.46 25.54
C HIS A 25 -6.38 8.66 24.22
N ARG A 26 -5.92 9.27 23.12
CA ARG A 26 -5.87 8.61 21.79
C ARG A 26 -4.85 7.46 21.76
N LEU A 27 -3.68 7.63 22.39
CA LEU A 27 -2.68 6.55 22.53
C LEU A 27 -3.24 5.37 23.33
N LYS A 28 -3.90 5.63 24.47
CA LYS A 28 -4.57 4.58 25.28
C LYS A 28 -5.67 3.86 24.50
N HIS A 29 -6.43 4.58 23.67
CA HIS A 29 -7.44 3.99 22.80
C HIS A 29 -6.82 3.03 21.77
N ILE A 30 -5.77 3.47 21.06
CA ILE A 30 -5.08 2.68 20.03
C ILE A 30 -4.41 1.45 20.64
N LEU A 31 -3.68 1.60 21.75
CA LEU A 31 -3.10 0.48 22.50
C LEU A 31 -4.15 -0.53 22.98
N LYS A 32 -5.36 -0.07 23.35
CA LYS A 32 -6.47 -0.97 23.71
C LYS A 32 -7.09 -1.66 22.48
N LYS A 33 -7.22 -0.96 21.35
CA LYS A 33 -7.81 -1.47 20.11
C LYS A 33 -6.97 -2.58 19.47
N TYR A 34 -5.65 -2.45 19.51
CA TYR A 34 -4.70 -3.36 18.84
C TYR A 34 -3.91 -4.28 19.80
N ASN A 35 -4.36 -4.40 21.05
CA ASN A 35 -3.70 -5.27 22.03
C ASN A 35 -3.72 -6.74 21.59
N ASN A 36 -2.55 -7.36 21.42
CA ASN A 36 -2.36 -8.73 20.93
C ASN A 36 -2.95 -9.00 19.53
N VAL A 37 -3.04 -7.97 18.66
CA VAL A 37 -3.46 -8.11 17.26
C VAL A 37 -2.21 -8.13 16.37
N HIS A 38 -2.06 -9.16 15.53
CA HIS A 38 -1.11 -9.10 14.42
C HIS A 38 -1.67 -8.13 13.38
N LEU A 39 -0.97 -7.02 13.15
CA LEU A 39 -1.43 -5.96 12.24
C LEU A 39 -1.44 -6.44 10.78
N ASP A 40 -2.43 -5.98 10.03
CA ASP A 40 -2.33 -5.85 8.57
C ASP A 40 -1.87 -4.42 8.20
N TYR A 41 -1.64 -4.15 6.91
CA TYR A 41 -1.10 -2.86 6.49
C TYR A 41 -2.09 -1.69 6.61
N HIS A 42 -3.41 -1.89 6.55
CA HIS A 42 -4.40 -0.83 6.78
C HIS A 42 -4.45 -0.47 8.28
N GLN A 43 -4.39 -1.48 9.16
CA GLN A 43 -4.30 -1.28 10.61
C GLN A 43 -2.98 -0.58 10.98
N ALA A 44 -1.88 -0.98 10.37
CA ALA A 44 -0.58 -0.31 10.49
C ALA A 44 -0.65 1.15 9.99
N GLN A 45 -1.36 1.40 8.87
CA GLN A 45 -1.55 2.75 8.35
C GLN A 45 -2.41 3.64 9.29
N GLU A 46 -3.43 3.10 9.98
CA GLU A 46 -4.18 3.85 11.00
C GLU A 46 -3.26 4.36 12.11
N ILE A 47 -2.41 3.48 12.63
CA ILE A 47 -1.48 3.78 13.73
C ILE A 47 -0.38 4.74 13.25
N PHE A 48 0.14 4.56 12.02
CA PHE A 48 1.06 5.50 11.38
C PHE A 48 0.43 6.90 11.23
N ILE A 49 -0.79 7.01 10.70
CA ILE A 49 -1.50 8.29 10.53
C ILE A 49 -1.76 8.97 11.89
N PHE A 50 -2.05 8.20 12.95
CA PHE A 50 -2.12 8.76 14.30
C PHE A 50 -0.82 9.46 14.72
N THR A 51 0.33 8.78 14.61
CA THR A 51 1.63 9.37 14.96
C THR A 51 1.99 10.53 14.02
N PHE A 52 1.79 10.34 12.71
CA PHE A 52 2.21 11.23 11.62
C PHE A 52 1.37 12.51 11.46
N ALA A 53 0.07 12.47 11.74
CA ALA A 53 -0.83 13.62 11.54
C ALA A 53 -1.40 14.19 12.84
N PHE A 54 -1.70 13.37 13.86
CA PHE A 54 -2.35 13.85 15.08
C PHE A 54 -1.37 14.13 16.22
N ASP A 55 -0.44 13.22 16.48
CA ASP A 55 0.35 13.23 17.71
C ASP A 55 1.66 14.01 17.56
N MET A 56 2.50 13.62 16.59
CA MET A 56 3.85 14.14 16.37
C MET A 56 4.13 14.57 14.91
N PRO A 57 3.26 15.35 14.25
CA PRO A 57 3.45 15.73 12.84
C PRO A 57 4.75 16.46 12.58
N TYR A 58 5.06 17.49 13.39
CA TYR A 58 6.29 18.28 13.23
C TYR A 58 7.56 17.43 13.29
N ILE A 59 7.69 16.53 14.27
CA ILE A 59 8.87 15.66 14.33
C ILE A 59 8.87 14.64 13.19
N SER A 60 7.71 14.13 12.78
CA SER A 60 7.61 13.16 11.69
C SER A 60 8.03 13.76 10.35
N GLU A 61 7.60 14.98 10.05
CA GLU A 61 7.97 15.74 8.85
C GLU A 61 9.46 16.14 8.87
N THR A 62 9.92 16.73 9.99
CA THR A 62 11.32 17.17 10.15
C THR A 62 12.30 16.01 10.04
N SER A 63 12.04 14.91 10.76
CA SER A 63 12.90 13.71 10.72
C SER A 63 12.87 13.00 9.36
N THR A 64 11.76 13.06 8.62
CA THR A 64 11.68 12.53 7.25
C THR A 64 12.54 13.36 6.29
N SER A 65 12.60 14.68 6.47
CA SER A 65 13.51 15.55 5.70
C SER A 65 14.98 15.29 6.05
N PHE A 66 15.30 15.06 7.32
CA PHE A 66 16.65 14.67 7.76
C PHE A 66 17.02 13.23 7.35
N ALA A 67 16.06 12.31 7.24
CA ALA A 67 16.27 10.97 6.68
C ALA A 67 16.73 11.04 5.22
N LEU A 68 16.04 11.83 4.39
CA LEU A 68 16.47 12.10 3.02
C LEU A 68 17.87 12.72 2.98
N PHE A 69 18.15 13.73 3.81
CA PHE A 69 19.47 14.36 3.90
C PHE A 69 20.58 13.37 4.32
N LYS A 70 20.27 12.39 5.16
CA LYS A 70 21.21 11.36 5.62
C LYS A 70 21.67 10.42 4.50
N THR A 71 20.84 10.18 3.48
CA THR A 71 21.24 9.41 2.27
C THR A 71 22.41 10.04 1.52
N TYR A 72 22.58 11.37 1.59
CA TYR A 72 23.67 12.07 0.91
C TYR A 72 25.03 11.85 1.58
N GLY A 73 25.09 11.20 2.75
CA GLY A 73 26.32 10.71 3.36
C GLY A 73 26.85 9.40 2.75
N ILE A 74 26.12 8.79 1.81
CA ILE A 74 26.50 7.55 1.13
C ILE A 74 27.07 7.86 -0.27
N PRO A 75 28.35 7.53 -0.58
CA PRO A 75 28.99 7.90 -1.85
C PRO A 75 28.40 7.29 -3.13
N THR A 76 27.64 6.19 -3.05
CA THR A 76 26.89 5.62 -4.19
C THR A 76 25.71 6.52 -4.55
N ILE A 77 24.93 6.90 -3.55
CA ILE A 77 23.73 7.74 -3.69
C ILE A 77 24.14 9.17 -4.10
N SER A 78 25.02 9.82 -3.32
CA SER A 78 25.38 11.23 -3.54
C SER A 78 25.98 11.47 -4.94
N ARG A 79 26.82 10.57 -5.44
CA ARG A 79 27.39 10.65 -6.80
C ARG A 79 26.33 10.72 -7.89
N LEU A 80 25.27 9.91 -7.79
CA LEU A 80 24.16 9.95 -8.75
C LEU A 80 23.38 11.27 -8.64
N LEU A 81 23.23 11.82 -7.44
CA LEU A 81 22.57 13.10 -7.22
C LEU A 81 23.38 14.30 -7.75
N VAL A 82 24.72 14.24 -7.68
CA VAL A 82 25.63 15.18 -8.35
C VAL A 82 25.51 15.05 -9.87
N GLN A 83 25.64 13.82 -10.41
CA GLN A 83 25.62 13.57 -11.86
C GLN A 83 24.31 13.99 -12.52
N THR A 84 23.16 13.67 -11.92
CA THR A 84 21.84 14.09 -12.41
C THR A 84 21.58 15.59 -12.27
N ASN A 85 22.41 16.31 -11.51
CA ASN A 85 22.33 17.74 -11.18
C ASN A 85 21.04 18.19 -10.46
N GLN A 86 20.03 17.32 -10.31
CA GLN A 86 18.69 17.67 -9.80
C GLN A 86 18.67 18.11 -8.33
N LEU A 87 19.69 17.78 -7.54
CA LEU A 87 19.82 18.20 -6.14
C LEU A 87 21.07 19.07 -5.87
N THR A 88 21.81 19.47 -6.89
CA THR A 88 23.02 20.31 -6.74
C THR A 88 22.87 21.70 -7.34
N ARG A 89 22.06 21.88 -8.39
CA ARG A 89 21.80 23.20 -8.99
C ARG A 89 20.66 23.92 -8.29
N LEU A 90 20.86 25.20 -7.99
CA LEU A 90 19.86 26.07 -7.33
C LEU A 90 18.53 26.17 -8.10
N ASP A 91 18.53 26.06 -9.43
CA ASP A 91 17.34 26.14 -10.27
C ASP A 91 16.51 24.84 -10.36
N THR A 92 17.02 23.72 -9.80
CA THR A 92 16.31 22.43 -9.80
C THR A 92 16.13 21.82 -8.40
N VAL A 93 17.03 22.10 -7.46
CA VAL A 93 17.05 21.49 -6.12
C VAL A 93 15.76 21.72 -5.32
N GLY A 94 15.21 22.94 -5.36
CA GLY A 94 13.97 23.27 -4.64
C GLY A 94 12.76 22.53 -5.19
N ARG A 95 12.59 22.50 -6.52
CA ARG A 95 11.57 21.68 -7.16
C ARG A 95 11.75 20.19 -6.88
N ARG A 96 12.98 19.66 -6.99
CA ARG A 96 13.24 18.23 -6.78
C ARG A 96 12.95 17.81 -5.34
N ALA A 97 13.20 18.68 -4.36
CA ALA A 97 12.80 18.49 -2.97
C ALA A 97 11.27 18.47 -2.82
N GLU A 98 10.56 19.46 -3.37
CA GLU A 98 9.09 19.51 -3.30
C GLU A 98 8.41 18.35 -4.04
N ASP A 99 8.86 18.00 -5.25
CA ASP A 99 8.36 16.82 -6.01
C ASP A 99 8.54 15.52 -5.19
N THR A 100 9.61 15.41 -4.40
CA THR A 100 9.85 14.27 -3.50
C THR A 100 8.91 14.29 -2.30
N GLY A 101 8.75 15.45 -1.65
CA GLY A 101 7.81 15.64 -0.54
C GLY A 101 6.34 15.45 -0.93
N VAL A 102 5.98 15.77 -2.18
CA VAL A 102 4.66 15.47 -2.74
C VAL A 102 4.49 13.97 -2.98
N LEU A 103 5.41 13.30 -3.69
CA LEU A 103 5.30 11.85 -3.90
C LEU A 103 5.19 11.08 -2.58
N ILE A 104 5.98 11.44 -1.56
CA ILE A 104 5.92 10.82 -0.22
C ILE A 104 4.59 11.12 0.50
N GLY A 105 4.13 12.38 0.49
CA GLY A 105 2.88 12.75 1.15
C GLY A 105 1.65 12.09 0.52
N GLU A 106 1.65 11.90 -0.80
CA GLU A 106 0.57 11.24 -1.52
C GLU A 106 0.30 9.81 -1.01
N PHE A 107 1.33 8.98 -0.83
CA PHE A 107 1.17 7.63 -0.27
C PHE A 107 1.22 7.57 1.27
N SER A 108 1.70 8.62 1.94
CA SER A 108 1.68 8.69 3.43
C SER A 108 0.31 9.07 3.99
N ILE A 109 -0.44 9.94 3.30
CA ILE A 109 -1.66 10.57 3.83
C ILE A 109 -2.93 9.88 3.31
N HIS A 110 -2.89 9.29 2.12
CA HIS A 110 -3.98 8.51 1.56
C HIS A 110 -3.73 7.01 1.77
N ASP A 111 -4.80 6.21 1.86
CA ASP A 111 -4.69 4.74 1.88
C ASP A 111 -3.81 4.24 0.72
N LEU A 112 -2.95 3.25 0.95
CA LEU A 112 -1.96 2.79 -0.02
C LEU A 112 -2.57 2.25 -1.34
N ASP A 113 -3.82 1.82 -1.33
CA ASP A 113 -4.54 1.40 -2.54
C ASP A 113 -5.26 2.56 -3.25
N SER A 114 -5.34 3.74 -2.63
CA SER A 114 -5.92 4.93 -3.25
C SER A 114 -5.28 5.25 -4.61
N HIS A 115 -6.05 5.82 -5.54
CA HIS A 115 -5.52 6.23 -6.85
C HIS A 115 -4.29 7.15 -6.71
N ARG A 116 -4.33 8.08 -5.73
CA ARG A 116 -3.23 9.01 -5.45
C ARG A 116 -1.98 8.27 -4.96
N ALA A 117 -2.11 7.41 -3.94
CA ALA A 117 -0.99 6.63 -3.40
C ALA A 117 -0.38 5.68 -4.45
N ARG A 118 -1.22 4.92 -5.17
CA ARG A 118 -0.73 4.01 -6.23
C ARG A 118 -0.07 4.76 -7.38
N MET A 119 -0.60 5.91 -7.81
CA MET A 119 0.04 6.72 -8.85
C MET A 119 1.38 7.30 -8.36
N ALA A 120 1.49 7.70 -7.09
CA ALA A 120 2.74 8.20 -6.52
C ALA A 120 3.81 7.11 -6.41
N ILE A 121 3.46 5.91 -5.94
CA ILE A 121 4.37 4.76 -5.91
C ILE A 121 4.76 4.34 -7.34
N ALA A 122 3.81 4.28 -8.29
CA ALA A 122 4.11 3.99 -9.68
C ALA A 122 5.04 5.03 -10.33
N ARG A 123 4.81 6.33 -10.08
CA ARG A 123 5.67 7.42 -10.57
C ARG A 123 7.07 7.36 -9.96
N MET A 124 7.17 7.08 -8.67
CA MET A 124 8.44 6.88 -7.97
C MET A 124 9.21 5.66 -8.52
N ASN A 125 8.53 4.53 -8.73
CA ASN A 125 9.11 3.33 -9.35
C ASN A 125 9.60 3.61 -10.77
N TYR A 126 8.81 4.32 -11.58
CA TYR A 126 9.23 4.75 -12.91
C TYR A 126 10.50 5.62 -12.84
N LEU A 127 10.50 6.67 -12.02
CA LEU A 127 11.65 7.57 -11.87
C LEU A 127 12.92 6.85 -11.39
N HIS A 128 12.80 5.87 -10.47
CA HIS A 128 13.94 5.04 -10.07
C HIS A 128 14.35 4.03 -11.15
N SER A 129 13.42 3.49 -11.95
CA SER A 129 13.74 2.51 -13.00
C SER A 129 14.67 3.08 -14.08
N LEU A 130 14.55 4.38 -14.39
CA LEU A 130 15.45 5.12 -15.28
C LEU A 130 16.92 5.08 -14.83
N TYR A 131 17.16 4.90 -13.52
CA TYR A 131 18.47 4.85 -12.90
C TYR A 131 18.79 3.48 -12.26
N LYS A 132 18.06 2.39 -12.60
CA LYS A 132 18.22 1.05 -12.00
C LYS A 132 19.65 0.45 -12.18
N LYS A 133 20.47 0.97 -13.10
CA LYS A 133 21.89 0.59 -13.25
C LYS A 133 22.84 1.31 -12.27
N HIS A 134 22.36 2.31 -11.55
CA HIS A 134 23.15 3.19 -10.69
C HIS A 134 22.65 3.25 -9.23
N ILE A 135 21.42 2.79 -8.98
CA ILE A 135 20.85 2.63 -7.64
C ILE A 135 20.82 1.12 -7.33
N SER A 136 21.54 0.67 -6.30
CA SER A 136 21.49 -0.73 -5.87
C SER A 136 20.27 -1.04 -5.01
N ASN A 137 19.96 -2.33 -4.82
CA ASN A 137 18.93 -2.74 -3.86
C ASN A 137 19.25 -2.25 -2.44
N ASP A 138 20.52 -2.25 -2.05
CA ASP A 138 20.93 -1.88 -0.69
C ASP A 138 20.86 -0.37 -0.48
N ASP A 139 21.13 0.46 -1.51
CA ASP A 139 20.86 1.90 -1.47
C ASP A 139 19.35 2.19 -1.28
N MET A 140 18.49 1.39 -1.93
CA MET A 140 17.03 1.48 -1.80
C MET A 140 16.53 1.01 -0.43
N LEU A 141 17.04 -0.11 0.07
CA LEU A 141 16.72 -0.67 1.38
C LEU A 141 17.22 0.23 2.52
N TYR A 142 18.37 0.89 2.34
CA TYR A 142 18.83 1.95 3.24
C TYR A 142 17.96 3.20 3.19
N THR A 143 17.60 3.66 1.99
CA THR A 143 16.64 4.79 1.87
C THR A 143 15.31 4.45 2.54
N LEU A 144 14.84 3.19 2.44
CA LEU A 144 13.63 2.69 3.10
C LEU A 144 13.76 2.61 4.63
N SER A 145 14.88 2.10 5.15
CA SER A 145 15.09 1.95 6.60
C SER A 145 15.02 3.29 7.33
N LEU A 146 15.53 4.37 6.73
CA LEU A 146 15.51 5.69 7.34
C LEU A 146 14.10 6.26 7.56
N PHE A 147 13.14 6.02 6.64
CA PHE A 147 11.73 6.40 6.85
C PHE A 147 11.06 5.65 8.02
N ILE A 148 11.59 4.46 8.36
CA ILE A 148 11.14 3.64 9.48
C ILE A 148 11.80 4.08 10.79
N ILE A 149 13.12 4.28 10.81
CA ILE A 149 13.89 4.44 12.06
C ILE A 149 14.19 5.89 12.46
N GLU A 150 14.35 6.83 11.54
CA GLU A 150 14.69 8.20 11.92
C GLU A 150 13.53 8.90 12.66
N PRO A 151 12.25 8.77 12.26
CA PRO A 151 11.15 9.41 13.00
C PRO A 151 10.96 8.88 14.43
N THR A 152 11.22 7.60 14.69
CA THR A 152 11.18 7.01 16.04
C THR A 152 12.40 7.42 16.86
N ARG A 153 13.61 7.42 16.27
CA ARG A 153 14.85 7.94 16.86
C ARG A 153 14.71 9.42 17.26
N TRP A 154 14.17 10.25 16.37
CA TRP A 154 13.91 11.67 16.63
C TRP A 154 12.81 11.90 17.67
N ALA A 155 11.71 11.13 17.65
CA ALA A 155 10.69 11.21 18.69
C ALA A 155 11.26 10.93 20.09
N LYS A 156 12.10 9.88 20.21
CA LYS A 156 12.82 9.52 21.44
C LYS A 156 13.83 10.57 21.92
N LYS A 157 14.40 11.36 21.00
CA LYS A 157 15.49 12.33 21.25
C LYS A 157 14.99 13.77 21.48
N TYR A 158 13.86 14.15 20.89
CA TYR A 158 13.43 15.56 20.75
C TYR A 158 11.93 15.85 20.91
N GLU A 159 11.07 14.85 21.14
CA GLU A 159 9.61 15.04 21.19
C GLU A 159 9.00 14.69 22.57
N TRP A 160 7.75 15.11 22.80
CA TRP A 160 7.06 15.06 24.10
C TRP A 160 6.93 13.66 24.74
N ARG A 161 7.11 12.60 23.96
CA ARG A 161 7.28 11.20 24.37
C ARG A 161 8.04 10.43 23.27
N PRO A 162 8.68 9.28 23.56
CA PRO A 162 9.07 8.33 22.52
C PRO A 162 7.84 7.68 21.88
N SER A 163 8.06 7.06 20.71
CA SER A 163 7.15 6.04 20.17
C SER A 163 7.03 4.84 21.10
N VAL A 164 5.91 4.13 21.04
CA VAL A 164 5.73 2.81 21.68
C VAL A 164 5.84 1.71 20.62
N SER A 165 6.17 0.47 21.01
CA SER A 165 6.50 -0.56 20.01
C SER A 165 5.38 -0.96 19.06
N LEU A 166 4.10 -0.72 19.40
CA LEU A 166 2.98 -0.82 18.46
C LEU A 166 3.09 0.22 17.31
N GLU A 167 3.62 1.42 17.58
CA GLU A 167 3.86 2.46 16.55
C GLU A 167 5.15 2.18 15.77
N GLU A 168 6.16 1.59 16.40
CA GLU A 168 7.41 1.14 15.75
C GLU A 168 7.09 0.02 14.74
N GLU A 169 6.33 -0.99 15.16
CA GLU A 169 5.84 -2.11 14.34
C GLU A 169 4.89 -1.64 13.23
N ALA A 170 3.91 -0.78 13.54
CA ALA A 170 3.02 -0.23 12.52
C ALA A 170 3.77 0.59 11.47
N ARG A 171 4.72 1.44 11.87
CA ARG A 171 5.57 2.19 10.92
C ARG A 171 6.40 1.24 10.07
N PHE A 172 6.97 0.20 10.65
CA PHE A 172 7.71 -0.83 9.94
C PHE A 172 6.83 -1.55 8.90
N ILE A 173 5.65 -2.05 9.27
CA ILE A 173 4.74 -2.75 8.34
C ILE A 173 4.27 -1.83 7.20
N PHE A 174 3.90 -0.59 7.53
CA PHE A 174 3.46 0.40 6.55
C PHE A 174 4.53 0.68 5.49
N TRP A 175 5.77 0.99 5.90
CA TRP A 175 6.87 1.24 4.97
C TRP A 175 7.39 -0.03 4.30
N LYS A 176 7.39 -1.20 4.96
CA LYS A 176 7.68 -2.49 4.32
C LYS A 176 6.72 -2.76 3.16
N THR A 177 5.43 -2.49 3.33
CA THR A 177 4.42 -2.60 2.27
C THR A 177 4.70 -1.64 1.10
N ILE A 178 5.23 -0.44 1.36
CA ILE A 178 5.71 0.48 0.31
C ILE A 178 6.94 -0.11 -0.40
N GLY A 179 7.93 -0.60 0.36
CA GLY A 179 9.15 -1.21 -0.20
C GLY A 179 8.87 -2.44 -1.06
N GLU A 180 7.93 -3.30 -0.66
CA GLU A 180 7.43 -4.42 -1.45
C GLU A 180 6.78 -3.92 -2.76
N ARG A 181 5.94 -2.88 -2.70
CA ARG A 181 5.37 -2.21 -3.89
C ARG A 181 6.41 -1.47 -4.73
N MET A 182 7.62 -1.25 -4.23
CA MET A 182 8.78 -0.72 -4.96
C MET A 182 9.70 -1.82 -5.54
N ASN A 183 9.44 -3.10 -5.22
CA ASN A 183 10.32 -4.24 -5.52
C ASN A 183 11.71 -4.12 -4.84
N ILE A 184 11.74 -3.64 -3.60
CA ILE A 184 12.93 -3.70 -2.75
C ILE A 184 13.03 -5.12 -2.15
N GLU A 185 14.13 -5.80 -2.43
CA GLU A 185 14.41 -7.16 -2.00
C GLU A 185 15.10 -7.19 -0.64
N ASN A 186 15.05 -8.33 0.05
CA ASN A 186 15.75 -8.60 1.32
C ASN A 186 15.40 -7.65 2.48
N ILE A 187 14.21 -7.02 2.45
CA ILE A 187 13.69 -6.24 3.58
C ILE A 187 13.60 -7.15 4.83
N PRO A 188 14.26 -6.81 5.96
CA PRO A 188 14.23 -7.64 7.17
C PRO A 188 12.82 -7.83 7.75
N LEU A 189 12.65 -8.83 8.61
CA LEU A 189 11.32 -9.29 9.05
C LEU A 189 10.78 -8.52 10.26
N THR A 190 11.62 -7.82 11.02
CA THR A 190 11.20 -6.99 12.16
C THR A 190 11.83 -5.60 12.17
N TYR A 191 11.18 -4.65 12.85
CA TYR A 191 11.70 -3.30 13.12
C TYR A 191 13.14 -3.32 13.67
N LYS A 192 13.45 -4.27 14.58
CA LYS A 192 14.78 -4.39 15.21
C LYS A 192 15.85 -4.89 14.25
N GLU A 193 15.49 -5.80 13.34
CA GLU A 193 16.42 -6.27 12.32
C GLU A 193 16.74 -5.19 11.29
N ILE A 194 15.74 -4.42 10.83
CA ILE A 194 16.00 -3.31 9.90
C ILE A 194 16.72 -2.14 10.56
N GLU A 195 16.49 -1.87 11.85
CA GLU A 195 17.31 -0.93 12.62
C GLU A 195 18.78 -1.38 12.67
N LYS A 196 19.04 -2.64 13.05
CA LYS A 196 20.41 -3.20 13.07
C LYS A 196 21.04 -3.20 11.68
N TRP A 197 20.33 -3.66 10.65
CA TRP A 197 20.82 -3.69 9.28
C TRP A 197 21.20 -2.29 8.79
N SER A 198 20.40 -1.27 9.13
CA SER A 198 20.69 0.12 8.76
C SER A 198 21.94 0.65 9.45
N ASP A 199 22.14 0.37 10.74
CA ASP A 199 23.34 0.79 11.46
C ASP A 199 24.60 0.04 10.97
N ASP A 200 24.48 -1.25 10.64
CA ASP A 200 25.55 -2.07 10.04
C ASP A 200 25.89 -1.65 8.60
N TYR A 201 24.92 -1.14 7.83
CA TYR A 201 25.13 -0.56 6.49
C TYR A 201 25.86 0.78 6.61
N GLU A 202 25.40 1.70 7.47
CA GLU A 202 26.06 2.99 7.68
C GLU A 202 27.50 2.85 8.16
N LEU A 203 27.78 1.87 9.03
CA LEU A 203 29.14 1.56 9.49
C LEU A 203 30.12 1.22 8.35
N LYS A 204 29.62 0.71 7.21
CA LYS A 204 30.42 0.31 6.05
C LYS A 204 30.44 1.37 4.95
N HIS A 205 29.32 2.07 4.73
CA HIS A 205 29.08 2.86 3.53
C HIS A 205 29.02 4.39 3.76
N MET A 206 28.77 4.87 4.99
CA MET A 206 28.71 6.31 5.29
C MET A 206 30.12 6.87 5.57
N VAL A 207 30.91 6.95 4.51
CA VAL A 207 32.31 7.45 4.51
C VAL A 207 32.42 8.78 3.76
N TYR A 208 33.50 9.53 3.96
CA TYR A 208 33.70 10.81 3.29
C TYR A 208 33.81 10.68 1.75
N SER A 209 33.16 11.60 1.04
CA SER A 209 33.29 11.79 -0.41
C SER A 209 33.05 13.26 -0.77
N THR A 210 33.71 13.74 -1.81
CA THR A 210 33.44 15.06 -2.40
C THR A 210 31.99 15.17 -2.88
N ASP A 211 31.43 14.07 -3.40
CA ASP A 211 30.05 13.99 -3.88
C ASP A 211 29.05 14.25 -2.73
N ASN A 212 29.34 13.73 -1.53
CA ASN A 212 28.54 13.94 -0.33
C ASN A 212 28.54 15.41 0.10
N GLN A 213 29.73 16.04 0.10
CA GLN A 213 29.89 17.45 0.49
C GLN A 213 29.12 18.37 -0.46
N ILE A 214 29.19 18.13 -1.78
CA ILE A 214 28.47 18.92 -2.78
C ILE A 214 26.95 18.83 -2.58
N CYS A 215 26.39 17.63 -2.42
CA CYS A 215 24.96 17.46 -2.12
C CYS A 215 24.55 18.06 -0.77
N GLY A 216 25.41 17.93 0.24
CA GLY A 216 25.22 18.47 1.58
C GLY A 216 25.12 20.00 1.58
N GLU A 217 26.13 20.69 1.02
CA GLU A 217 26.14 22.15 0.95
C GLU A 217 25.00 22.69 0.08
N ALA A 218 24.71 22.07 -1.06
CA ALA A 218 23.59 22.49 -1.92
C ALA A 218 22.23 22.44 -1.18
N THR A 219 22.00 21.38 -0.40
CA THR A 219 20.74 21.23 0.36
C THR A 219 20.71 22.12 1.61
N LEU A 220 21.84 22.33 2.30
CA LEU A 220 21.95 23.32 3.37
C LEU A 220 21.65 24.73 2.83
N ASN A 221 22.22 25.11 1.69
CA ASN A 221 21.98 26.42 1.07
C ASN A 221 20.51 26.60 0.66
N LEU A 222 19.84 25.54 0.18
CA LEU A 222 18.38 25.58 -0.04
C LEU A 222 17.62 25.81 1.27
N MET A 223 17.91 25.07 2.35
CA MET A 223 17.28 25.30 3.67
C MET A 223 17.51 26.74 4.19
N LEU A 224 18.69 27.30 3.93
CA LEU A 224 19.09 28.65 4.37
C LEU A 224 18.47 29.77 3.53
N SER A 225 18.12 29.51 2.26
CA SER A 225 17.60 30.52 1.31
C SER A 225 16.36 31.28 1.81
N SER A 226 15.48 30.59 2.56
CA SER A 226 14.28 31.17 3.16
C SER A 226 14.56 32.12 4.34
N TYR A 227 15.78 32.12 4.89
CA TYR A 227 16.15 32.97 6.02
C TYR A 227 16.78 34.30 5.57
N PRO A 228 16.65 35.37 6.37
CA PRO A 228 17.44 36.58 6.23
C PRO A 228 18.93 36.27 6.34
N ASP A 229 19.73 36.93 5.51
CA ASP A 229 21.12 36.55 5.24
C ASP A 229 21.99 36.63 6.53
N TRP A 230 21.70 37.60 7.40
CA TRP A 230 22.33 37.76 8.72
C TRP A 230 22.05 36.61 9.70
N MET A 231 20.98 35.83 9.49
CA MET A 231 20.66 34.64 10.29
C MET A 231 21.32 33.36 9.75
N GLN A 232 21.68 33.31 8.46
CA GLN A 232 21.99 32.05 7.78
C GLN A 232 23.18 31.31 8.42
N ASN A 233 24.24 32.02 8.81
CA ASN A 233 25.38 31.42 9.51
C ASN A 233 24.99 30.77 10.85
N PHE A 234 24.06 31.38 11.62
CA PHE A 234 23.57 30.78 12.86
C PHE A 234 22.68 29.56 12.59
N ILE A 235 21.75 29.66 11.64
CA ILE A 235 20.86 28.55 11.27
C ILE A 235 21.66 27.36 10.69
N ARG A 236 22.73 27.61 9.91
CA ARG A 236 23.63 26.57 9.41
C ARG A 236 24.25 25.76 10.56
N GLN A 237 24.71 26.44 11.61
CA GLN A 237 25.26 25.79 12.80
C GLN A 237 24.18 25.05 13.61
N VAL A 238 22.93 25.55 13.65
CA VAL A 238 21.80 24.82 14.25
C VAL A 238 21.53 23.51 13.48
N LEU A 239 21.45 23.56 12.15
CA LEU A 239 21.24 22.37 11.30
C LEU A 239 22.39 21.35 11.46
N ILE A 240 23.64 21.80 11.42
CA ILE A 240 24.83 20.96 11.65
C ILE A 240 24.87 20.39 13.08
N SER A 241 24.23 21.05 14.06
CA SER A 241 24.14 20.53 15.43
C SER A 241 23.10 19.41 15.63
N LEU A 242 22.17 19.25 14.68
CA LEU A 242 21.11 18.24 14.70
C LEU A 242 21.51 16.92 14.04
N ILE A 243 22.37 16.97 13.01
CA ILE A 243 22.91 15.76 12.37
C ILE A 243 23.86 14.99 13.29
N ASP A 244 23.85 13.67 13.16
CA ASP A 244 24.75 12.79 13.90
C ASP A 244 26.17 12.77 13.29
N GLU A 245 27.15 12.39 14.10
CA GLU A 245 28.58 12.60 13.81
C GLU A 245 29.07 11.89 12.54
N ARG A 246 28.61 10.68 12.28
CA ARG A 246 28.98 9.91 11.08
C ARG A 246 28.55 10.65 9.80
N LEU A 247 27.32 11.18 9.78
CA LEU A 247 26.82 11.97 8.65
C LEU A 247 27.63 13.25 8.47
N ARG A 248 27.84 14.01 9.55
CA ARG A 248 28.66 15.23 9.55
C ARG A 248 30.05 15.00 8.95
N LEU A 249 30.74 13.94 9.39
CA LEU A 249 32.06 13.57 8.89
C LEU A 249 32.02 13.08 7.43
N SER A 250 31.01 12.31 7.04
CA SER A 250 30.85 11.86 5.65
C SER A 250 30.64 13.00 4.64
N MET A 251 30.17 14.16 5.11
CA MET A 251 29.97 15.38 4.31
C MET A 251 31.13 16.39 4.44
N GLY A 252 32.15 16.10 5.26
CA GLY A 252 33.27 17.03 5.50
C GLY A 252 32.91 18.26 6.33
N PHE A 253 31.75 18.29 7.00
CA PHE A 253 31.31 19.46 7.77
C PHE A 253 32.06 19.62 9.09
N GLU A 254 32.45 20.85 9.40
CA GLU A 254 32.98 21.22 10.71
C GLU A 254 31.99 20.94 11.86
N GLN A 255 32.49 20.79 13.08
CA GLN A 255 31.64 20.56 14.24
C GLN A 255 31.00 21.88 14.70
N ALA A 256 29.66 21.92 14.74
CA ALA A 256 28.94 23.09 15.23
C ALA A 256 29.32 23.41 16.69
N PRO A 257 29.52 24.69 17.07
CA PRO A 257 29.90 25.10 18.41
C PRO A 257 29.05 24.45 19.50
N PHE A 258 29.71 23.88 20.52
CA PHE A 258 29.04 23.10 21.57
C PHE A 258 27.87 23.84 22.24
N TRP A 259 27.99 25.16 22.42
CA TRP A 259 26.91 25.99 22.97
C TRP A 259 25.67 26.05 22.07
N ILE A 260 25.83 26.05 20.73
CA ILE A 260 24.70 25.98 19.77
C ILE A 260 24.03 24.62 19.87
N LYS A 261 24.81 23.52 19.92
CA LYS A 261 24.25 22.17 20.09
C LYS A 261 23.47 22.03 21.40
N ARG A 262 23.99 22.58 22.50
CA ARG A 262 23.29 22.63 23.79
C ARG A 262 22.02 23.49 23.74
N LEU A 263 22.08 24.68 23.14
CA LEU A 263 20.94 25.59 22.99
C LEU A 263 19.82 24.96 22.16
N THR A 264 20.15 24.33 21.03
CA THR A 264 19.20 23.61 20.16
C THR A 264 18.46 22.51 20.91
N ILE A 265 19.20 21.69 21.68
CA ILE A 265 18.62 20.63 22.52
C ILE A 265 17.71 21.22 23.62
N ILE A 266 18.12 22.32 24.26
CA ILE A 266 17.32 22.99 25.29
C ILE A 266 16.00 23.54 24.70
N ILE A 267 16.05 24.20 23.54
CA ILE A 267 14.85 24.71 22.86
C ILE A 267 13.89 23.57 22.49
N LEU A 268 14.41 22.47 21.93
CA LEU A 268 13.59 21.29 21.59
C LEU A 268 12.98 20.62 22.83
N ASN A 269 13.71 20.55 23.95
CA ASN A 269 13.20 20.02 25.22
C ASN A 269 12.13 20.93 25.84
N ILE A 270 12.28 22.25 25.78
CA ILE A 270 11.26 23.22 26.22
C ILE A 270 9.99 23.08 25.37
N ARG A 271 10.14 22.95 24.04
CA ARG A 271 9.04 22.67 23.11
C ARG A 271 8.32 21.36 23.46
N ALA A 272 9.07 20.27 23.67
CA ALA A 272 8.54 18.97 24.04
C ALA A 272 7.79 19.00 25.39
N PHE A 273 8.33 19.70 26.39
CA PHE A 273 7.66 19.93 27.68
C PHE A 273 6.35 20.71 27.51
N PHE A 274 6.36 21.80 26.74
CA PHE A 274 5.18 22.62 26.49
C PHE A 274 4.08 21.84 25.74
N ILE A 275 4.44 21.03 24.74
CA ILE A 275 3.49 20.13 24.06
C ILE A 275 2.90 19.11 25.04
N ARG A 276 3.73 18.52 25.91
CA ARG A 276 3.31 17.51 26.89
C ARG A 276 2.31 18.03 27.92
N HIS A 277 2.54 19.24 28.44
CA HIS A 277 1.84 19.76 29.62
C HIS A 277 0.90 20.95 29.35
N CYS A 278 1.18 21.78 28.36
CA CYS A 278 0.52 23.09 28.15
C CYS A 278 -0.30 23.18 26.85
N MET A 279 -0.39 22.10 26.08
CA MET A 279 -1.23 22.01 24.88
C MET A 279 -2.26 20.88 25.01
N LEU A 280 -3.45 21.09 24.45
CA LEU A 280 -4.41 20.01 24.18
C LEU A 280 -3.94 19.11 23.02
N PRO A 281 -4.38 17.84 22.94
CA PRO A 281 -4.14 17.00 21.77
C PRO A 281 -4.93 17.51 20.56
N ARG A 282 -4.44 17.27 19.34
CA ARG A 282 -5.12 17.72 18.12
C ARG A 282 -6.44 16.95 17.92
N ILE A 283 -7.54 17.69 17.73
CA ILE A 283 -8.86 17.13 17.40
C ILE A 283 -8.88 16.71 15.93
N TYR A 284 -8.41 17.58 15.05
CA TYR A 284 -8.25 17.36 13.61
C TYR A 284 -6.79 16.96 13.29
N PRO A 285 -6.53 16.23 12.19
CA PRO A 285 -5.17 15.95 11.75
C PRO A 285 -4.46 17.24 11.32
N TYR A 286 -3.14 17.27 11.46
CA TYR A 286 -2.29 18.30 10.87
C TYR A 286 -2.26 18.13 9.35
N ASP A 287 -2.39 19.25 8.62
CA ASP A 287 -2.33 19.27 7.16
C ASP A 287 -0.90 19.43 6.67
N HIS A 288 -0.33 18.34 6.14
CA HIS A 288 0.96 18.32 5.44
C HIS A 288 0.88 18.89 4.00
N GLY A 289 -0.07 19.80 3.74
CA GLY A 289 -0.30 20.48 2.46
C GLY A 289 -0.98 19.65 1.37
N GLN A 290 -1.38 18.41 1.67
CA GLN A 290 -1.63 17.35 0.68
C GLN A 290 -2.88 16.49 0.94
N GLY A 291 -3.56 16.65 2.08
CA GLY A 291 -4.71 15.81 2.45
C GLY A 291 -5.95 15.99 1.55
N PRO A 292 -6.95 15.09 1.63
CA PRO A 292 -8.10 15.12 0.71
C PRO A 292 -8.93 16.40 0.74
N THR A 293 -9.08 17.02 1.93
CA THR A 293 -9.80 18.29 2.12
C THR A 293 -9.00 19.54 1.78
N THR A 294 -7.68 19.45 1.80
CA THR A 294 -6.75 20.59 1.76
C THR A 294 -5.98 20.70 0.45
N CYS A 295 -5.77 19.57 -0.22
CA CYS A 295 -5.27 19.47 -1.58
C CYS A 295 -6.33 18.84 -2.52
N PRO A 296 -7.53 19.47 -2.68
CA PRO A 296 -8.57 18.96 -3.56
C PRO A 296 -8.20 19.17 -5.03
N MET A 297 -8.75 18.32 -5.91
CA MET A 297 -8.61 18.48 -7.35
C MET A 297 -9.44 19.67 -7.85
N ASN A 298 -8.81 20.60 -8.55
CA ASN A 298 -9.46 21.80 -9.08
C ASN A 298 -10.26 21.53 -10.37
N LYS A 299 -10.93 22.56 -10.89
CA LYS A 299 -11.75 22.49 -12.12
C LYS A 299 -10.98 22.11 -13.40
N TYR A 300 -9.64 22.05 -13.35
CA TYR A 300 -8.77 21.67 -14.46
C TYR A 300 -8.14 20.28 -14.27
N GLY A 301 -8.58 19.50 -13.26
CA GLY A 301 -8.05 18.16 -13.01
C GLY A 301 -6.68 18.15 -12.33
N ARG A 302 -6.31 19.22 -11.62
CA ARG A 302 -5.00 19.37 -10.96
C ARG A 302 -5.15 19.59 -9.45
N TYR A 303 -4.27 18.99 -8.66
CA TYR A 303 -4.22 19.14 -7.21
C TYR A 303 -3.44 20.40 -6.83
N GLN A 304 -3.96 21.23 -5.91
CA GLN A 304 -3.31 22.47 -5.47
C GLN A 304 -3.04 22.43 -3.96
N ARG A 305 -1.80 22.73 -3.56
CA ARG A 305 -1.36 22.65 -2.15
C ARG A 305 -1.72 23.91 -1.36
N THR A 306 -1.90 23.72 -0.05
CA THR A 306 -2.11 24.75 0.97
C THR A 306 -0.81 25.28 1.58
N SER A 307 0.29 24.53 1.49
CA SER A 307 1.59 24.84 2.09
C SER A 307 2.76 24.26 1.27
N TRP A 308 3.98 24.71 1.57
CA TRP A 308 5.24 24.20 1.03
C TRP A 308 6.30 24.09 2.14
N SER A 309 7.42 23.44 1.84
CA SER A 309 8.54 23.21 2.79
C SER A 309 9.74 24.11 2.50
N MET A 310 10.12 24.22 1.22
CA MET A 310 11.32 24.90 0.71
C MET A 310 10.97 25.98 -0.31
N GLU A 311 10.19 25.61 -1.33
CA GLU A 311 9.78 26.50 -2.43
C GLU A 311 8.28 26.32 -2.73
N PRO A 312 7.54 27.36 -3.15
CA PRO A 312 6.08 27.34 -3.26
C PRO A 312 5.50 26.54 -4.45
N TRP A 313 6.13 25.42 -4.82
CA TRP A 313 5.70 24.55 -5.92
C TRP A 313 4.31 23.96 -5.69
N TYR A 314 3.45 24.18 -6.68
CA TYR A 314 2.06 23.75 -6.76
C TYR A 314 1.13 24.34 -5.69
N VAL A 315 1.60 25.37 -4.97
CA VAL A 315 0.82 26.07 -3.94
C VAL A 315 -0.17 27.02 -4.60
N LYS A 316 -1.40 27.04 -4.10
CA LYS A 316 -2.42 27.98 -4.56
C LYS A 316 -2.04 29.42 -4.20
N GLU A 317 -2.10 30.33 -5.17
CA GLU A 317 -2.02 31.77 -4.92
C GLU A 317 -3.14 32.25 -3.99
N THR A 318 -2.77 32.98 -2.94
CA THR A 318 -3.70 33.63 -2.01
C THR A 318 -3.25 35.07 -1.75
N TRP A 319 -4.20 35.94 -1.43
CA TRP A 319 -3.91 37.34 -1.08
C TRP A 319 -2.90 37.46 0.08
N PHE A 320 -2.95 36.52 1.03
CA PHE A 320 -2.04 36.47 2.18
C PHE A 320 -0.58 36.36 1.77
N TYR A 321 -0.25 35.46 0.83
CA TYR A 321 1.12 35.30 0.34
C TYR A 321 1.60 36.45 -0.56
N GLN A 322 0.68 37.16 -1.23
CA GLN A 322 1.06 38.31 -2.08
C GLN A 322 1.22 39.62 -1.30
N MET A 323 0.50 39.79 -0.19
CA MET A 323 0.50 41.04 0.59
C MET A 323 1.59 41.12 1.66
N LEU A 324 2.25 40.01 2.03
CA LEU A 324 3.25 40.00 3.10
C LEU A 324 4.68 40.20 2.55
N PRO A 325 5.35 41.34 2.84
CA PRO A 325 6.62 41.68 2.21
C PRO A 325 7.80 40.80 2.64
N PHE A 326 7.68 40.09 3.77
CA PHE A 326 8.73 39.26 4.35
C PHE A 326 8.97 37.94 3.59
N PHE A 327 8.04 37.52 2.73
CA PHE A 327 8.23 36.33 1.89
C PHE A 327 9.06 36.67 0.64
N LYS A 328 10.35 36.29 0.65
CA LYS A 328 11.26 36.31 -0.52
C LYS A 328 10.68 35.50 -1.70
N LEU A 329 10.14 34.32 -1.39
CA LEU A 329 9.52 33.39 -2.35
C LEU A 329 8.00 33.45 -2.25
N ARG A 330 7.29 33.43 -3.38
CA ARG A 330 5.82 33.52 -3.42
C ARG A 330 5.22 32.54 -4.45
N PRO A 331 4.05 31.95 -4.19
CA PRO A 331 3.33 31.18 -5.20
C PRO A 331 3.04 32.03 -6.44
N GLY A 332 3.15 31.41 -7.62
CA GLY A 332 2.93 32.07 -8.91
C GLY A 332 3.12 31.10 -10.08
N PRO A 333 3.00 31.59 -11.34
CA PRO A 333 3.12 30.76 -12.54
C PRO A 333 4.44 29.99 -12.66
N MET A 334 5.56 30.60 -12.25
CA MET A 334 6.88 29.96 -12.20
C MET A 334 6.89 28.68 -11.36
N TYR A 335 6.18 28.71 -10.23
CA TYR A 335 6.04 27.59 -9.28
C TYR A 335 4.82 26.71 -9.59
N LYS A 336 4.23 26.81 -10.78
CA LYS A 336 3.06 26.05 -11.23
C LYS A 336 1.87 26.13 -10.25
N SER A 337 1.52 27.33 -9.80
CA SER A 337 0.43 27.60 -8.84
C SER A 337 -0.95 27.04 -9.25
N GLN A 338 -1.16 26.75 -10.54
CA GLN A 338 -2.32 26.01 -11.07
C GLN A 338 -2.45 24.56 -10.56
N GLY A 339 -1.41 24.03 -9.91
CA GLY A 339 -1.38 22.70 -9.31
C GLY A 339 -0.60 21.65 -10.12
N PHE A 340 -0.50 20.45 -9.57
CA PHE A 340 0.16 19.28 -10.16
C PHE A 340 -0.85 18.19 -10.56
N LYS A 341 -0.39 17.20 -11.31
CA LYS A 341 -0.91 15.84 -11.25
C LYS A 341 0.20 14.91 -10.78
N VAL A 342 -0.14 13.76 -10.19
CA VAL A 342 0.84 12.87 -9.55
C VAL A 342 1.78 12.25 -10.59
N GLU A 343 1.24 11.89 -11.75
CA GLU A 343 1.95 11.37 -12.93
C GLU A 343 2.93 12.37 -13.58
N GLU A 344 2.76 13.68 -13.34
CA GLU A 344 3.61 14.73 -13.91
C GLU A 344 4.83 15.09 -13.02
N LEU A 345 4.89 14.63 -11.77
CA LEU A 345 5.91 15.03 -10.78
C LEU A 345 7.34 14.59 -11.20
N GLY A 346 8.35 15.39 -10.85
CA GLY A 346 9.74 15.17 -11.23
C GLY A 346 10.18 15.99 -12.46
N PRO A 347 11.31 15.62 -13.10
CA PRO A 347 11.87 16.35 -14.24
C PRO A 347 10.93 16.42 -15.45
N GLU A 348 10.90 17.57 -16.14
CA GLU A 348 9.90 17.86 -17.20
C GLU A 348 10.06 16.97 -18.44
N GLN A 349 11.30 16.62 -18.77
CA GLN A 349 11.65 15.61 -19.79
C GLN A 349 11.01 14.23 -19.56
N PHE A 350 10.40 14.00 -18.38
CA PHE A 350 9.69 12.77 -18.02
C PHE A 350 8.20 12.98 -17.72
N SER A 351 7.63 14.18 -17.83
CA SER A 351 6.21 14.43 -17.49
C SER A 351 5.21 14.04 -18.59
N GLU A 352 5.66 13.80 -19.82
CA GLU A 352 4.78 13.49 -20.96
C GLU A 352 4.46 11.99 -21.14
N ILE A 353 5.16 11.11 -20.41
CA ILE A 353 5.29 9.68 -20.72
C ILE A 353 4.28 8.77 -19.95
N ILE A 354 3.45 9.31 -19.03
CA ILE A 354 2.54 8.49 -18.21
C ILE A 354 1.08 8.92 -18.36
N ASN A 355 0.37 8.32 -19.34
CA ASN A 355 -1.09 8.35 -19.45
C ASN A 355 -1.74 6.94 -19.55
N GLU A 356 -0.98 5.83 -19.44
CA GLU A 356 -1.39 4.50 -19.97
C GLU A 356 -1.77 3.38 -18.95
N ILE A 357 -2.12 3.62 -17.65
CA ILE A 357 -2.08 2.52 -16.61
C ILE A 357 -3.28 2.28 -15.61
N PHE A 358 -3.15 2.53 -14.30
CA PHE A 358 -3.65 1.63 -13.20
C PHE A 358 -5.12 1.77 -12.64
N SER A 359 -5.87 0.64 -12.46
CA SER A 359 -6.95 0.45 -11.42
C SER A 359 -7.54 -1.00 -11.38
N SER A 360 -8.36 -1.38 -10.36
CA SER A 360 -9.00 -2.74 -10.25
C SER A 360 -10.05 -2.96 -9.10
N LEU A 361 -11.15 -3.70 -9.36
CA LEU A 361 -12.04 -4.48 -8.42
C LEU A 361 -13.11 -5.25 -9.25
N ILE A 362 -14.33 -5.64 -8.76
CA ILE A 362 -15.38 -6.37 -9.55
C ILE A 362 -16.84 -6.43 -8.92
N ILE A 363 -17.93 -5.85 -9.51
CA ILE A 363 -19.35 -5.71 -8.95
C ILE A 363 -20.52 -5.99 -9.98
N PHE A 364 -21.80 -6.28 -9.60
CA PHE A 364 -22.81 -7.00 -10.49
C PHE A 364 -24.36 -6.80 -10.28
N ARG A 365 -25.17 -7.06 -11.35
CA ARG A 365 -26.55 -7.68 -11.49
C ARG A 365 -27.92 -6.91 -11.64
N ASN A 366 -27.92 -5.60 -11.90
CA ASN A 366 -28.67 -4.96 -13.02
C ASN A 366 -30.25 -5.04 -13.20
N ILE A 367 -31.17 -4.98 -12.21
CA ILE A 367 -32.65 -5.03 -12.46
C ILE A 367 -33.49 -4.05 -11.59
N ILE A 368 -34.66 -3.56 -12.06
CA ILE A 368 -35.63 -2.73 -11.30
C ILE A 368 -37.02 -3.41 -11.13
N ILE A 369 -37.59 -3.32 -9.92
CA ILE A 369 -38.97 -3.69 -9.57
C ILE A 369 -39.61 -2.54 -8.79
N ASN A 370 -40.85 -2.17 -9.12
CA ASN A 370 -41.65 -1.24 -8.32
C ASN A 370 -42.52 -2.02 -7.33
N HIS A 371 -42.51 -1.59 -6.07
CA HIS A 371 -43.29 -2.18 -4.98
C HIS A 371 -44.34 -1.21 -4.39
N SER A 372 -44.47 0.02 -4.90
CA SER A 372 -45.53 0.94 -4.47
C SER A 372 -46.87 0.66 -5.15
N GLU A 373 -47.93 1.21 -4.56
CA GLU A 373 -49.31 1.20 -5.07
C GLU A 373 -49.52 2.22 -6.22
N THR A 374 -48.47 2.93 -6.63
CA THR A 374 -48.49 4.01 -7.63
C THR A 374 -47.48 3.77 -8.75
N SER A 375 -47.67 4.40 -9.90
CA SER A 375 -46.66 4.39 -10.97
C SER A 375 -45.46 5.27 -10.62
N VAL A 376 -44.25 4.73 -10.78
CA VAL A 376 -42.99 5.39 -10.43
C VAL A 376 -42.17 5.69 -11.68
N THR A 377 -41.79 6.95 -11.86
CA THR A 377 -40.86 7.39 -12.91
C THR A 377 -39.42 7.27 -12.41
N PHE A 378 -38.54 6.73 -13.25
CA PHE A 378 -37.11 6.56 -12.98
C PHE A 378 -36.24 7.13 -14.10
N ARG A 379 -35.00 7.46 -13.73
CA ARG A 379 -33.91 7.87 -14.62
C ARG A 379 -32.66 7.08 -14.24
N VAL A 380 -31.88 6.66 -15.24
CA VAL A 380 -30.64 5.90 -15.11
C VAL A 380 -29.49 6.75 -15.65
N ASP A 381 -28.53 7.07 -14.79
CA ASP A 381 -27.37 7.89 -15.12
C ASP A 381 -26.08 7.07 -14.92
N LEU A 382 -25.31 6.85 -15.98
CA LEU A 382 -23.95 6.31 -15.87
C LEU A 382 -22.98 7.41 -15.39
N ALA A 383 -22.04 7.05 -14.51
CA ALA A 383 -21.08 8.02 -13.97
C ALA A 383 -20.08 8.52 -15.03
N SER A 384 -19.84 7.75 -16.09
CA SER A 384 -19.18 8.22 -17.33
C SER A 384 -19.91 9.37 -18.02
N GLN A 385 -21.25 9.33 -18.04
CA GLN A 385 -22.08 10.25 -18.82
C GLN A 385 -22.40 11.53 -18.04
N HIS A 386 -22.61 11.45 -16.73
CA HIS A 386 -23.12 12.58 -15.92
C HIS A 386 -22.05 13.49 -15.28
N ILE A 387 -20.94 13.74 -16.00
CA ILE A 387 -19.79 14.54 -15.52
C ILE A 387 -20.08 16.05 -15.55
N LYS A 388 -20.90 16.55 -14.60
CA LYS A 388 -21.05 18.01 -14.34
C LYS A 388 -20.97 18.42 -12.86
N ASN A 389 -21.56 17.67 -11.93
CA ASN A 389 -21.60 18.07 -10.50
C ASN A 389 -20.72 17.18 -9.60
N ARG A 390 -19.42 17.52 -9.52
CA ARG A 390 -18.42 16.82 -8.67
C ARG A 390 -17.99 17.61 -7.41
N LYS A 391 -18.80 18.55 -6.91
CA LYS A 391 -18.38 19.51 -5.85
C LYS A 391 -18.90 19.27 -4.43
N GLU A 392 -20.00 18.55 -4.25
CA GLU A 392 -20.72 18.53 -2.96
C GLU A 392 -20.60 17.23 -2.16
N GLN A 393 -20.26 16.11 -2.81
CA GLN A 393 -20.33 14.80 -2.17
C GLN A 393 -19.00 14.33 -1.52
N ASP A 394 -17.86 14.91 -1.92
CA ASP A 394 -16.54 14.64 -1.30
C ASP A 394 -16.32 15.40 0.03
N ASN A 395 -17.16 16.38 0.34
CA ASN A 395 -16.96 17.35 1.44
C ASN A 395 -17.61 16.96 2.78
N LYS A 396 -18.14 15.74 2.94
CA LYS A 396 -18.73 15.26 4.21
C LYS A 396 -18.23 13.84 4.54
N ASN A 397 -17.69 13.68 5.74
CA ASN A 397 -17.21 12.43 6.36
C ASN A 397 -15.86 11.84 5.88
N VAL A 398 -14.92 12.67 5.41
CA VAL A 398 -13.58 12.26 4.91
C VAL A 398 -12.77 11.36 5.86
N TRP A 399 -12.94 11.47 7.18
CA TRP A 399 -12.13 10.74 8.17
C TRP A 399 -12.83 9.54 8.83
N GLY A 400 -14.12 9.32 8.56
CA GLY A 400 -14.88 8.19 9.13
C GLY A 400 -14.86 6.93 8.26
N THR A 401 -14.62 7.09 6.96
CA THR A 401 -14.79 6.04 5.94
C THR A 401 -13.48 5.41 5.46
N MET A 402 -12.33 5.79 6.07
CA MET A 402 -11.00 5.36 5.61
C MET A 402 -10.71 3.87 5.84
N PHE A 403 -11.61 3.15 6.51
CA PHE A 403 -11.48 1.72 6.85
C PHE A 403 -12.62 0.84 6.27
N ASP A 404 -13.49 1.39 5.42
CA ASP A 404 -14.45 0.61 4.64
C ASP A 404 -13.74 -0.02 3.42
N ALA A 405 -13.13 -1.19 3.62
CA ALA A 405 -12.19 -1.86 2.71
C ALA A 405 -12.79 -2.43 1.41
N ASN A 406 -13.59 -1.65 0.65
CA ASN A 406 -14.23 -2.07 -0.60
C ASN A 406 -14.52 -0.87 -1.56
N LYS A 407 -13.67 -0.62 -2.60
CA LYS A 407 -14.00 -0.05 -3.96
C LYS A 407 -12.75 0.51 -4.71
N HIS A 408 -12.26 -0.13 -5.80
CA HIS A 408 -11.09 0.40 -6.57
C HIS A 408 -11.05 0.29 -8.11
N LEU A 409 -12.19 0.05 -8.78
CA LEU A 409 -12.34 -0.33 -10.21
C LEU A 409 -11.74 0.59 -11.30
N ILE A 410 -11.41 -0.03 -12.45
CA ILE A 410 -11.01 0.61 -13.72
C ILE A 410 -12.16 1.46 -14.30
N GLY A 411 -11.80 2.42 -15.16
CA GLY A 411 -12.76 3.29 -15.84
C GLY A 411 -13.63 2.61 -16.92
N PRO A 412 -14.70 3.29 -17.36
CA PRO A 412 -15.71 2.75 -18.29
C PRO A 412 -15.37 2.95 -19.78
N GLN A 413 -14.11 3.13 -20.17
CA GLN A 413 -13.76 3.54 -21.54
C GLN A 413 -12.82 2.58 -22.26
N ASN A 414 -13.05 2.50 -23.58
CA ASN A 414 -12.31 1.73 -24.56
C ASN A 414 -11.07 2.50 -25.05
N LEU A 415 -10.11 1.83 -25.68
CA LEU A 415 -8.97 2.51 -26.34
C LEU A 415 -9.44 3.41 -27.49
N SER A 416 -10.55 3.06 -28.15
CA SER A 416 -11.27 3.90 -29.11
C SER A 416 -12.03 5.09 -28.49
N GLY A 417 -11.89 5.36 -27.18
CA GLY A 417 -12.51 6.48 -26.46
C GLY A 417 -14.03 6.37 -26.27
N ARG A 418 -14.65 5.28 -26.74
CA ARG A 418 -16.08 4.99 -26.55
C ARG A 418 -16.34 4.44 -25.15
N SER A 419 -17.60 4.52 -24.70
CA SER A 419 -17.99 3.83 -23.46
C SER A 419 -17.99 2.32 -23.68
N VAL A 420 -17.38 1.60 -22.74
CA VAL A 420 -17.36 0.12 -22.65
C VAL A 420 -18.73 -0.41 -22.22
N PHE A 421 -19.41 0.37 -21.37
CA PHE A 421 -20.76 0.08 -20.89
C PHE A 421 -21.75 1.08 -21.46
N ASP A 422 -22.90 0.58 -21.86
CA ASP A 422 -24.08 1.40 -22.12
C ASP A 422 -25.31 0.75 -21.45
N ILE A 423 -26.36 1.52 -21.18
CA ILE A 423 -27.51 1.02 -20.43
C ILE A 423 -28.84 1.56 -20.99
N ALA A 424 -29.79 0.65 -21.22
CA ALA A 424 -31.09 0.98 -21.79
C ALA A 424 -32.24 0.31 -21.01
N PRO A 425 -33.39 1.00 -20.84
CA PRO A 425 -33.61 2.42 -21.16
C PRO A 425 -32.96 3.36 -20.12
N LEU A 426 -32.63 4.58 -20.55
CA LEU A 426 -32.09 5.63 -19.67
C LEU A 426 -33.16 6.29 -18.78
N ASP A 427 -34.44 6.14 -19.10
CA ASP A 427 -35.56 6.59 -18.29
C ASP A 427 -36.84 5.76 -18.54
N GLY A 428 -37.90 6.08 -17.79
CA GLY A 428 -39.23 5.56 -18.07
C GLY A 428 -40.12 5.52 -16.83
N VAL A 429 -41.30 4.92 -17.01
CA VAL A 429 -42.29 4.69 -15.94
C VAL A 429 -42.44 3.19 -15.68
N ILE A 430 -42.54 2.82 -14.41
CA ILE A 430 -42.89 1.48 -13.95
C ILE A 430 -44.25 1.58 -13.24
N PRO A 431 -45.29 0.85 -13.67
CA PRO A 431 -46.60 0.87 -13.00
C PRO A 431 -46.51 0.28 -11.57
N ALA A 432 -47.57 0.44 -10.79
CA ALA A 432 -47.70 -0.19 -9.47
C ALA A 432 -47.46 -1.71 -9.55
N GLY A 433 -46.63 -2.27 -8.67
CA GLY A 433 -46.22 -3.69 -8.72
C GLY A 433 -45.40 -4.12 -9.97
N GLY A 434 -45.08 -3.19 -10.87
CA GLY A 434 -44.47 -3.46 -12.16
C GLY A 434 -42.97 -3.80 -12.09
N LYS A 435 -42.42 -4.28 -13.22
CA LYS A 435 -40.99 -4.60 -13.37
C LYS A 435 -40.44 -3.99 -14.65
N LYS A 436 -39.18 -3.54 -14.61
CA LYS A 436 -38.48 -3.02 -15.79
C LYS A 436 -37.07 -3.61 -15.85
N PRO A 437 -36.72 -4.39 -16.89
CA PRO A 437 -35.36 -4.85 -17.08
C PRO A 437 -34.47 -3.68 -17.49
N LEU A 438 -33.20 -3.71 -17.08
CA LEU A 438 -32.16 -2.85 -17.62
C LEU A 438 -31.23 -3.70 -18.48
N THR A 439 -31.15 -3.38 -19.76
CA THR A 439 -30.19 -3.97 -20.69
C THR A 439 -28.87 -3.24 -20.51
N VAL A 440 -27.90 -3.89 -19.87
CA VAL A 440 -26.50 -3.44 -19.88
C VAL A 440 -25.81 -4.02 -21.10
N ILE A 441 -25.30 -3.16 -21.96
CA ILE A 441 -24.44 -3.51 -23.10
C ILE A 441 -23.00 -3.42 -22.60
N PHE A 442 -22.18 -4.43 -22.92
CA PHE A 442 -20.75 -4.47 -22.62
C PHE A 442 -20.00 -4.77 -23.92
N ASN A 443 -19.13 -3.85 -24.36
CA ASN A 443 -18.45 -3.95 -25.65
C ASN A 443 -16.99 -3.46 -25.55
N PRO A 444 -16.09 -4.23 -24.92
CA PRO A 444 -14.67 -3.90 -24.80
C PRO A 444 -13.97 -4.00 -26.17
N ASP A 445 -12.93 -3.18 -26.39
CA ASP A 445 -12.07 -3.24 -27.58
C ASP A 445 -10.63 -3.72 -27.31
N HIS A 446 -10.32 -4.12 -26.08
CA HIS A 446 -9.00 -4.59 -25.65
C HIS A 446 -9.07 -5.51 -24.42
N ASP A 447 -7.93 -6.13 -24.08
CA ASP A 447 -7.76 -7.03 -22.93
C ASP A 447 -7.64 -6.26 -21.63
N SER A 448 -8.52 -6.58 -20.67
CA SER A 448 -8.49 -6.03 -19.32
C SER A 448 -9.40 -6.87 -18.43
N ASP A 449 -8.96 -7.15 -17.20
CA ASP A 449 -9.74 -7.93 -16.24
C ASP A 449 -10.81 -7.12 -15.48
N PHE A 450 -10.77 -5.78 -15.54
CA PHE A 450 -11.37 -4.94 -14.49
C PHE A 450 -12.33 -3.83 -14.95
N PHE A 451 -12.87 -3.87 -16.17
CA PHE A 451 -13.77 -2.82 -16.71
C PHE A 451 -14.93 -2.47 -15.76
N SER A 452 -15.23 -1.17 -15.60
CA SER A 452 -16.36 -0.72 -14.76
C SER A 452 -16.99 0.62 -15.12
N ASP A 453 -18.30 0.73 -14.88
CA ASP A 453 -18.98 2.00 -14.64
C ASP A 453 -19.85 1.92 -13.37
N LEU A 454 -20.17 3.07 -12.77
CA LEU A 454 -21.14 3.21 -11.69
C LEU A 454 -22.48 3.66 -12.28
N VAL A 455 -23.48 2.79 -12.22
CA VAL A 455 -24.88 3.11 -12.53
C VAL A 455 -25.52 3.79 -11.34
N ARG A 456 -26.19 4.91 -11.57
CA ARG A 456 -27.11 5.55 -10.63
C ARG A 456 -28.52 5.45 -11.17
N ILE A 457 -29.48 5.16 -10.31
CA ILE A 457 -30.91 5.29 -10.64
C ILE A 457 -31.52 6.32 -9.69
N THR A 458 -32.15 7.33 -10.26
CA THR A 458 -32.91 8.37 -9.56
C THR A 458 -34.39 8.12 -9.78
N ILE A 459 -35.19 8.22 -8.71
CA ILE A 459 -36.66 8.16 -8.78
C ILE A 459 -37.21 9.58 -8.57
N SER A 460 -38.26 9.94 -9.30
CA SER A 460 -38.84 11.29 -9.24
C SER A 460 -39.25 11.72 -7.82
N GLU A 461 -38.99 12.99 -7.50
CA GLU A 461 -39.38 13.71 -6.28
C GLU A 461 -38.85 13.17 -4.94
N GLN A 462 -37.97 12.17 -4.92
CA GLN A 462 -37.25 11.74 -3.70
C GLN A 462 -35.72 11.68 -3.87
N PRO A 463 -34.93 11.92 -2.80
CA PRO A 463 -33.47 11.92 -2.85
C PRO A 463 -32.84 10.51 -2.92
N VAL A 464 -33.63 9.47 -3.20
CA VAL A 464 -33.20 8.07 -3.20
C VAL A 464 -32.42 7.76 -4.47
N LYS A 465 -31.08 7.73 -4.34
CA LYS A 465 -30.16 7.23 -5.37
C LYS A 465 -29.89 5.75 -5.14
N LEU A 466 -30.34 4.88 -6.04
CA LEU A 466 -29.87 3.50 -6.09
C LEU A 466 -28.55 3.46 -6.87
N GLU A 467 -27.43 3.19 -6.20
CA GLU A 467 -26.13 3.04 -6.85
C GLU A 467 -25.71 1.57 -6.93
N PHE A 468 -25.40 1.08 -8.13
CA PHE A 468 -24.68 -0.18 -8.33
C PHE A 468 -23.61 -0.01 -9.40
N ARG A 469 -22.69 -0.97 -9.51
CA ARG A 469 -21.48 -0.85 -10.34
C ARG A 469 -21.30 -2.09 -11.21
N LEU A 470 -20.71 -1.93 -12.38
CA LEU A 470 -20.63 -2.94 -13.42
C LEU A 470 -19.31 -3.73 -13.39
N ARG A 471 -19.39 -4.94 -13.94
CA ARG A 471 -18.31 -5.89 -14.22
C ARG A 471 -18.08 -5.96 -15.71
N GLY A 472 -16.82 -5.98 -16.12
CA GLY A 472 -16.44 -6.40 -17.45
C GLY A 472 -15.02 -6.94 -17.47
N THR A 473 -14.81 -7.98 -18.27
CA THR A 473 -13.52 -8.60 -18.52
C THR A 473 -13.41 -8.80 -20.03
N GLY A 474 -12.43 -8.15 -20.66
CA GLY A 474 -12.14 -8.27 -22.09
C GLY A 474 -10.98 -9.24 -22.34
N ARG A 475 -11.00 -9.89 -23.51
CA ARG A 475 -9.92 -10.75 -24.02
C ARG A 475 -9.84 -10.64 -25.55
N GLN A 476 -8.63 -10.64 -26.10
CA GLN A 476 -8.34 -10.49 -27.53
C GLN A 476 -8.87 -11.67 -28.34
N ASN A 477 -8.83 -12.84 -27.71
CA ASN A 477 -9.17 -14.13 -28.29
C ASN A 477 -10.30 -14.76 -27.51
N THR A 478 -11.10 -15.55 -28.21
CA THR A 478 -12.33 -16.15 -27.71
C THR A 478 -12.04 -17.19 -26.64
N VAL A 479 -10.85 -17.81 -26.61
CA VAL A 479 -10.46 -18.81 -25.60
C VAL A 479 -9.21 -18.36 -24.84
N TYR A 480 -9.25 -18.47 -23.51
CA TYR A 480 -8.16 -18.10 -22.61
C TYR A 480 -7.97 -19.14 -21.49
N ILE A 481 -6.76 -19.18 -20.92
CA ILE A 481 -6.43 -19.95 -19.71
C ILE A 481 -5.94 -18.97 -18.64
N ARG A 482 -6.32 -19.19 -17.38
CA ARG A 482 -5.79 -18.48 -16.20
C ARG A 482 -5.74 -19.41 -14.98
N PRO A 483 -4.79 -19.28 -14.04
CA PRO A 483 -4.88 -19.97 -12.76
C PRO A 483 -6.04 -19.43 -11.90
N LEU A 484 -6.54 -20.26 -10.97
CA LEU A 484 -7.49 -19.84 -9.93
C LEU A 484 -6.74 -19.33 -8.69
N ASP A 485 -6.35 -18.06 -8.72
CA ASP A 485 -5.49 -17.45 -7.72
C ASP A 485 -6.21 -17.16 -6.39
N ASN A 486 -6.15 -18.13 -5.48
CA ASN A 486 -6.58 -17.98 -4.09
C ASN A 486 -5.57 -17.19 -3.23
N GLY A 487 -5.04 -16.08 -3.76
CA GLY A 487 -4.34 -15.02 -3.02
C GLY A 487 -2.99 -15.36 -2.36
N ASN A 488 -2.36 -16.50 -2.68
CA ASN A 488 -1.25 -17.04 -1.89
C ASN A 488 -0.08 -17.64 -2.70
N ILE A 489 0.08 -17.26 -3.97
CA ILE A 489 1.17 -17.78 -4.83
C ILE A 489 2.49 -17.07 -4.52
N VAL A 490 2.53 -15.74 -4.57
CA VAL A 490 3.76 -14.93 -4.36
C VAL A 490 4.42 -15.27 -3.01
N GLN A 491 3.64 -15.36 -1.93
CA GLN A 491 4.16 -15.66 -0.59
C GLN A 491 4.71 -17.10 -0.45
N LYS A 492 4.32 -18.04 -1.33
CA LYS A 492 4.84 -19.42 -1.36
C LYS A 492 5.96 -19.64 -2.40
N CYS A 493 6.18 -18.70 -3.33
CA CYS A 493 7.38 -18.69 -4.20
C CYS A 493 8.68 -18.41 -3.43
N LEU A 494 8.57 -17.79 -2.24
CA LEU A 494 9.69 -17.42 -1.37
C LEU A 494 10.32 -18.62 -0.62
N LEU A 495 9.84 -19.84 -0.84
CA LEU A 495 10.48 -21.05 -0.31
C LEU A 495 11.71 -21.39 -1.18
N PRO A 496 12.93 -21.53 -0.62
CA PRO A 496 14.16 -21.63 -1.41
C PRO A 496 14.10 -22.69 -2.52
N ASN A 497 13.65 -23.89 -2.16
CA ASN A 497 13.59 -25.08 -3.02
C ASN A 497 12.61 -24.92 -4.20
N VAL A 498 11.69 -23.94 -4.13
CA VAL A 498 10.76 -23.52 -5.20
C VAL A 498 11.37 -22.39 -6.05
N ASN A 499 12.12 -21.47 -5.43
CA ASN A 499 12.81 -20.38 -6.12
C ASN A 499 13.98 -20.91 -6.99
N ASP A 500 14.74 -21.86 -6.47
CA ASP A 500 15.79 -22.59 -7.22
C ASP A 500 15.19 -23.36 -8.39
N ALA A 501 13.99 -23.93 -8.22
CA ALA A 501 13.28 -24.66 -9.27
C ALA A 501 12.89 -23.76 -10.45
N LEU A 502 12.39 -22.55 -10.16
CA LEU A 502 12.08 -21.54 -11.18
C LEU A 502 13.36 -21.04 -11.87
N THR A 503 14.42 -20.80 -11.09
CA THR A 503 15.70 -20.29 -11.59
C THR A 503 16.37 -21.25 -12.58
N MET A 504 16.41 -22.56 -12.28
CA MET A 504 16.93 -23.56 -13.22
C MET A 504 16.13 -23.63 -14.53
N GLN A 505 14.81 -23.47 -14.47
CA GLN A 505 13.95 -23.60 -15.65
C GLN A 505 14.03 -22.38 -16.59
N MET A 506 14.36 -21.19 -16.07
CA MET A 506 14.64 -20.02 -16.92
C MET A 506 15.95 -20.16 -17.73
N GLN A 507 16.84 -21.07 -17.34
CA GLN A 507 18.12 -21.31 -18.02
C GLN A 507 18.05 -22.37 -19.14
N THR A 508 16.97 -23.16 -19.21
CA THR A 508 16.80 -24.23 -20.21
C THR A 508 15.88 -23.87 -21.38
N ILE A 509 15.44 -22.61 -21.48
CA ILE A 509 14.68 -22.09 -22.62
C ILE A 509 15.66 -21.78 -23.76
N ASP A 510 15.59 -22.54 -24.86
CA ASP A 510 16.41 -22.26 -26.05
C ASP A 510 16.02 -20.89 -26.64
N PRO A 511 16.95 -19.92 -26.75
CA PRO A 511 16.65 -18.59 -27.26
C PRO A 511 16.25 -18.56 -28.75
N ASN A 512 16.28 -19.70 -29.45
CA ASN A 512 15.90 -19.82 -30.86
C ASN A 512 14.49 -20.40 -31.11
N GLU A 513 13.71 -20.76 -30.08
CA GLU A 513 12.30 -21.14 -30.26
C GLU A 513 11.49 -19.97 -30.86
N LYS A 514 11.19 -20.02 -32.16
CA LYS A 514 10.40 -18.99 -32.86
C LYS A 514 8.93 -19.02 -32.44
N GLY A 515 8.61 -18.14 -31.50
CA GLY A 515 7.25 -17.90 -31.01
C GLY A 515 7.17 -18.29 -29.54
N ILE A 516 7.33 -17.30 -28.66
CA ILE A 516 7.31 -17.48 -27.20
C ILE A 516 5.98 -18.14 -26.81
N PRO A 517 5.99 -19.36 -26.25
CA PRO A 517 4.77 -19.99 -25.75
C PRO A 517 4.25 -19.19 -24.56
N ASN A 518 2.93 -19.05 -24.46
CA ASN A 518 2.33 -18.44 -23.27
C ASN A 518 2.52 -19.40 -22.08
N ASN A 519 3.53 -19.12 -21.26
CA ASN A 519 3.88 -19.92 -20.09
C ASN A 519 2.89 -19.65 -18.93
N ILE A 520 2.45 -20.71 -18.24
CA ILE A 520 1.57 -20.61 -17.06
C ILE A 520 2.16 -21.43 -15.93
N LEU A 521 2.44 -20.82 -14.77
CA LEU A 521 2.96 -21.53 -13.59
C LEU A 521 1.83 -22.02 -12.68
N VAL A 522 1.93 -23.27 -12.20
CA VAL A 522 1.00 -23.87 -11.22
C VAL A 522 1.80 -24.49 -10.06
N LEU A 523 1.71 -23.88 -8.87
CA LEU A 523 2.35 -24.37 -7.65
C LEU A 523 1.42 -25.25 -6.81
N LEU A 524 1.82 -26.50 -6.60
CA LEU A 524 1.09 -27.54 -5.87
C LEU A 524 1.80 -27.89 -4.56
N CYS A 525 1.13 -27.68 -3.44
CA CYS A 525 1.65 -27.91 -2.09
C CYS A 525 0.96 -29.15 -1.49
N ALA A 526 1.68 -30.26 -1.39
CA ALA A 526 1.20 -31.49 -0.75
C ALA A 526 1.54 -31.47 0.75
N GLN A 527 0.78 -32.16 1.60
CA GLN A 527 1.05 -32.19 3.04
C GLN A 527 1.48 -33.59 3.49
N PHE A 528 2.57 -33.68 4.25
CA PHE A 528 3.03 -34.94 4.84
C PHE A 528 2.62 -35.01 6.31
N ILE A 529 1.73 -35.96 6.64
CA ILE A 529 1.15 -36.11 7.98
C ILE A 529 1.19 -37.59 8.38
N ASN A 530 1.80 -37.89 9.54
CA ASN A 530 1.89 -39.23 10.13
C ASN A 530 2.39 -40.32 9.15
N GLY A 531 3.38 -40.02 8.31
CA GLY A 531 3.93 -41.00 7.35
C GLY A 531 3.11 -41.20 6.07
N LYS A 532 2.15 -40.30 5.77
CA LYS A 532 1.37 -40.33 4.52
C LYS A 532 1.28 -38.95 3.87
N TYR A 533 1.33 -38.94 2.55
CA TYR A 533 1.07 -37.75 1.74
C TYR A 533 -0.43 -37.51 1.55
N ILE A 534 -0.84 -36.25 1.67
CA ILE A 534 -2.14 -35.73 1.26
C ILE A 534 -1.93 -35.03 -0.09
N PRO A 535 -2.62 -35.45 -1.16
CA PRO A 535 -2.48 -34.84 -2.48
C PRO A 535 -2.74 -33.34 -2.50
N ALA A 536 -1.91 -32.62 -3.24
CA ALA A 536 -2.11 -31.21 -3.55
C ALA A 536 -3.19 -31.06 -4.64
N GLN A 537 -3.99 -30.00 -4.59
CA GLN A 537 -4.95 -29.66 -5.65
C GLN A 537 -4.82 -28.18 -6.06
N ARG A 538 -4.84 -27.94 -7.38
CA ARG A 538 -5.00 -26.63 -8.02
C ARG A 538 -6.03 -26.69 -9.13
N GLU A 539 -6.49 -25.53 -9.56
CA GLU A 539 -7.50 -25.38 -10.60
C GLU A 539 -7.01 -24.35 -11.62
N LEU A 540 -6.96 -24.76 -12.88
CA LEU A 540 -6.84 -23.87 -14.04
C LEU A 540 -8.23 -23.57 -14.56
N ILE A 541 -8.53 -22.30 -14.78
CA ILE A 541 -9.76 -21.87 -15.41
C ILE A 541 -9.52 -21.69 -16.90
N ILE A 542 -10.26 -22.42 -17.73
CA ILE A 542 -10.28 -22.27 -19.19
C ILE A 542 -11.62 -21.67 -19.58
N GLY A 543 -11.60 -20.46 -20.11
CA GLY A 543 -12.78 -19.66 -20.42
C GLY A 543 -13.00 -19.48 -21.91
N CYS A 544 -14.27 -19.32 -22.29
CA CYS A 544 -14.69 -18.95 -23.64
C CYS A 544 -15.47 -17.62 -23.56
N ALA A 545 -14.88 -16.53 -24.06
CA ALA A 545 -15.46 -15.20 -24.01
C ALA A 545 -16.69 -15.05 -24.93
N SER A 546 -17.68 -14.26 -24.52
CA SER A 546 -18.85 -13.94 -25.34
C SER A 546 -18.52 -12.87 -26.37
N VAL A 547 -18.62 -13.19 -27.66
CA VAL A 547 -18.33 -12.27 -28.76
C VAL A 547 -19.55 -11.40 -29.08
N SER A 548 -19.39 -10.08 -29.14
CA SER A 548 -20.48 -9.13 -29.42
C SER A 548 -20.91 -9.10 -30.90
N SER A 549 -19.97 -9.32 -31.82
CA SER A 549 -20.24 -9.46 -33.27
C SER A 549 -19.31 -10.49 -33.92
N GLY A 550 -19.88 -11.55 -34.51
CA GLY A 550 -19.13 -12.60 -35.19
C GLY A 550 -19.85 -13.96 -35.18
N PRO A 551 -19.29 -14.99 -35.84
CA PRO A 551 -19.84 -16.34 -35.84
C PRO A 551 -19.67 -16.98 -34.45
N LYS A 552 -20.79 -17.26 -33.76
CA LYS A 552 -20.78 -17.89 -32.44
C LYS A 552 -20.23 -19.32 -32.51
N LYS A 553 -19.01 -19.51 -32.04
CA LYS A 553 -18.35 -20.83 -31.89
C LYS A 553 -17.95 -21.04 -30.43
N ASN A 554 -18.14 -22.24 -29.93
CA ASN A 554 -17.57 -22.66 -28.66
C ASN A 554 -16.05 -22.79 -28.80
N GLY A 555 -15.35 -22.70 -27.67
CA GLY A 555 -13.93 -23.00 -27.59
C GLY A 555 -13.70 -24.50 -27.38
N ASP A 556 -12.51 -24.98 -27.72
CA ASP A 556 -11.99 -26.29 -27.31
C ASP A 556 -10.63 -26.13 -26.62
N TYR A 557 -10.30 -27.05 -25.72
CA TYR A 557 -8.94 -27.24 -25.23
C TYR A 557 -8.55 -28.73 -25.23
N THR A 558 -7.25 -29.00 -25.28
CA THR A 558 -6.67 -30.35 -25.14
C THR A 558 -5.32 -30.23 -24.45
N PHE A 559 -5.11 -30.99 -23.37
CA PHE A 559 -3.83 -31.17 -22.71
C PHE A 559 -3.07 -32.30 -23.42
N ASP A 560 -1.87 -32.00 -23.89
CA ASP A 560 -1.01 -32.89 -24.65
C ASP A 560 -0.01 -33.64 -23.72
N ASN A 561 0.59 -34.75 -24.13
CA ASN A 561 1.66 -35.46 -23.39
C ASN A 561 1.42 -35.82 -21.89
N LEU A 562 0.16 -36.03 -21.48
CA LEU A 562 -0.23 -36.36 -20.08
C LEU A 562 0.54 -37.54 -19.43
N LYS A 563 1.10 -38.46 -20.21
CA LYS A 563 1.87 -39.61 -19.68
C LYS A 563 3.10 -39.15 -18.87
N ASP A 564 3.75 -38.10 -19.34
CA ASP A 564 5.06 -37.65 -18.85
C ASP A 564 4.91 -36.91 -17.51
N ILE A 565 3.74 -36.33 -17.24
CA ILE A 565 3.42 -35.71 -15.94
C ILE A 565 2.82 -36.73 -14.96
N ASN A 566 2.19 -37.79 -15.47
CA ASN A 566 1.60 -38.87 -14.66
C ASN A 566 2.67 -39.75 -13.99
N THR A 567 3.85 -39.92 -14.60
CA THR A 567 4.99 -40.59 -13.95
C THR A 567 5.52 -39.79 -12.75
N GLU A 568 5.46 -38.46 -12.84
CA GLU A 568 5.82 -37.51 -11.78
C GLU A 568 4.70 -37.28 -10.74
N GLY A 569 3.62 -38.07 -10.81
CA GLY A 569 2.52 -38.04 -9.84
C GLY A 569 1.55 -36.86 -10.00
N PHE A 570 1.67 -36.06 -11.06
CA PHE A 570 0.65 -35.07 -11.44
C PHE A 570 -0.50 -35.75 -12.20
N ASN A 571 -1.69 -35.18 -12.18
CA ASN A 571 -2.85 -35.66 -12.94
C ASN A 571 -3.79 -34.50 -13.28
N VAL A 572 -4.51 -34.58 -14.40
CA VAL A 572 -5.46 -33.59 -14.92
C VAL A 572 -6.81 -34.25 -15.10
N ASP A 573 -7.85 -33.80 -14.39
CA ASP A 573 -9.14 -34.51 -14.33
C ASP A 573 -9.96 -34.44 -15.62
N VAL A 574 -9.95 -33.30 -16.31
CA VAL A 574 -10.58 -33.09 -17.61
C VAL A 574 -9.51 -32.67 -18.61
N PRO A 575 -8.80 -33.61 -19.25
CA PRO A 575 -7.70 -33.29 -20.18
C PRO A 575 -8.18 -32.75 -21.53
N LYS A 576 -9.46 -32.88 -21.89
CA LYS A 576 -10.01 -32.38 -23.14
C LYS A 576 -11.49 -32.06 -22.99
N SER A 577 -11.90 -30.86 -23.37
CA SER A 577 -13.31 -30.46 -23.38
C SER A 577 -13.54 -29.26 -24.29
N SER A 578 -14.79 -29.09 -24.72
CA SER A 578 -15.28 -27.82 -25.24
C SER A 578 -15.60 -26.86 -24.08
N VAL A 579 -15.60 -25.56 -24.31
CA VAL A 579 -16.05 -24.52 -23.38
C VAL A 579 -17.11 -23.67 -24.08
N GLU A 580 -18.30 -23.60 -23.49
CA GLU A 580 -19.44 -22.90 -24.08
C GLU A 580 -19.22 -21.38 -24.05
N MET A 581 -19.64 -20.69 -25.11
CA MET A 581 -19.47 -19.23 -25.21
C MET A 581 -20.13 -18.49 -24.04
N GLY A 582 -19.34 -17.66 -23.35
CA GLY A 582 -19.75 -16.95 -22.13
C GLY A 582 -19.56 -17.75 -20.84
N THR A 583 -18.88 -18.90 -20.87
CA THR A 583 -18.66 -19.76 -19.70
C THR A 583 -17.17 -19.98 -19.40
N GLU A 584 -16.90 -20.40 -18.16
CA GLU A 584 -15.60 -20.86 -17.68
C GLU A 584 -15.71 -22.32 -17.21
N LYS A 585 -14.76 -23.17 -17.58
CA LYS A 585 -14.57 -24.50 -16.99
C LYS A 585 -13.35 -24.50 -16.09
N SER A 586 -13.51 -25.02 -14.87
CA SER A 586 -12.36 -25.37 -14.02
C SER A 586 -11.82 -26.74 -14.43
N VAL A 587 -10.50 -26.83 -14.58
CA VAL A 587 -9.75 -28.07 -14.81
C VAL A 587 -8.84 -28.29 -13.61
N LYS A 588 -8.99 -29.43 -12.96
CA LYS A 588 -8.26 -29.75 -11.73
C LYS A 588 -6.92 -30.37 -12.07
N ILE A 589 -5.87 -29.77 -11.55
CA ILE A 589 -4.55 -30.39 -11.46
C ILE A 589 -4.38 -30.91 -10.05
N THR A 590 -4.07 -32.20 -9.92
CA THR A 590 -3.75 -32.84 -8.65
C THR A 590 -2.31 -33.32 -8.69
N TRP A 591 -1.59 -33.24 -7.57
CA TRP A 591 -0.26 -33.83 -7.44
C TRP A 591 -0.18 -34.71 -6.19
N THR A 592 0.27 -35.95 -6.37
CA THR A 592 0.48 -36.91 -5.29
C THR A 592 1.94 -37.33 -5.28
N PRO A 593 2.74 -36.94 -4.27
CA PRO A 593 4.10 -37.42 -4.12
C PRO A 593 4.15 -38.95 -4.05
N SER A 594 5.16 -39.56 -4.66
CA SER A 594 5.37 -41.02 -4.54
C SER A 594 5.73 -41.40 -3.10
N ALA A 595 5.52 -42.67 -2.72
CA ALA A 595 5.76 -43.12 -1.35
C ALA A 595 7.22 -42.96 -0.88
N ASN A 596 8.16 -42.85 -1.82
CA ASN A 596 9.60 -42.70 -1.59
C ASN A 596 10.12 -41.29 -1.95
N PHE A 597 9.24 -40.33 -2.28
CA PHE A 597 9.62 -38.96 -2.58
C PHE A 597 10.23 -38.29 -1.33
N ASP A 598 11.31 -37.52 -1.47
CA ASP A 598 11.90 -36.76 -0.36
C ASP A 598 11.06 -35.49 -0.10
N PRO A 599 10.51 -35.29 1.11
CA PRO A 599 9.77 -34.07 1.47
C PRO A 599 10.52 -32.75 1.26
N ASN A 600 11.85 -32.78 1.15
CA ASN A 600 12.69 -31.59 0.97
C ASN A 600 12.90 -31.25 -0.52
N GLU A 601 12.62 -32.12 -1.47
CA GLU A 601 12.81 -31.86 -2.90
C GLU A 601 11.57 -31.27 -3.58
N THR A 602 11.75 -30.74 -4.80
CA THR A 602 10.66 -30.21 -5.64
C THR A 602 10.52 -31.03 -6.93
N CYS A 603 9.35 -31.65 -7.09
CA CYS A 603 8.96 -32.37 -8.30
C CYS A 603 8.53 -31.35 -9.37
N ARG A 604 8.91 -31.57 -10.63
CA ARG A 604 8.72 -30.60 -11.72
C ARG A 604 8.24 -31.32 -12.97
N ALA A 605 7.20 -30.79 -13.59
CA ALA A 605 6.70 -31.28 -14.87
C ALA A 605 6.28 -30.10 -15.75
N THR A 606 6.16 -30.32 -17.06
CA THR A 606 5.62 -29.31 -17.98
C THR A 606 4.66 -29.98 -18.95
N ILE A 607 3.50 -29.39 -19.15
CA ILE A 607 2.43 -29.90 -20.01
C ILE A 607 1.94 -28.82 -20.95
N ASN A 608 1.82 -29.15 -22.24
CA ASN A 608 1.29 -28.23 -23.23
C ASN A 608 -0.24 -28.32 -23.27
N VAL A 609 -0.90 -27.19 -23.48
CA VAL A 609 -2.36 -27.11 -23.65
C VAL A 609 -2.67 -26.41 -24.97
N THR A 610 -3.23 -27.15 -25.91
CA THR A 610 -3.70 -26.64 -27.20
C THR A 610 -5.14 -26.11 -27.05
N THR A 611 -5.34 -24.79 -27.12
CA THR A 611 -6.66 -24.14 -27.15
C THR A 611 -7.06 -23.75 -28.57
N LYS A 612 -8.34 -23.89 -28.91
CA LYS A 612 -8.90 -23.52 -30.22
C LYS A 612 -10.16 -22.68 -30.05
N GLY A 613 -10.20 -21.52 -30.68
CA GLY A 613 -11.38 -20.65 -30.73
C GLY A 613 -11.47 -19.91 -32.07
N ASP A 614 -11.36 -18.60 -32.03
CA ASP A 614 -10.99 -17.74 -33.15
C ASP A 614 -9.58 -18.05 -33.70
N VAL A 615 -8.64 -18.38 -32.80
CA VAL A 615 -7.26 -18.73 -33.10
C VAL A 615 -6.91 -20.07 -32.42
N ILE A 616 -5.96 -20.81 -32.99
CA ILE A 616 -5.34 -21.97 -32.33
C ILE A 616 -4.05 -21.50 -31.64
N ARG A 617 -3.93 -21.75 -30.33
CA ARG A 617 -2.75 -21.43 -29.52
C ARG A 617 -2.31 -22.63 -28.70
N ILE A 618 -1.01 -22.72 -28.44
CA ILE A 618 -0.40 -23.69 -27.52
C ILE A 618 0.14 -22.90 -26.32
N TRP A 619 -0.28 -23.29 -25.12
CA TRP A 619 0.18 -22.75 -23.85
C TRP A 619 1.11 -23.77 -23.17
N ARG A 620 2.16 -23.33 -22.50
CA ARG A 620 3.15 -24.20 -21.84
C ARG A 620 2.96 -24.10 -20.32
N VAL A 621 2.25 -25.07 -19.73
CA VAL A 621 1.91 -25.07 -18.31
C VAL A 621 3.01 -25.77 -17.52
N ILE A 622 3.65 -25.02 -16.62
CA ILE A 622 4.72 -25.45 -15.73
C ILE A 622 4.12 -25.89 -14.40
N LEU A 623 4.36 -27.13 -13.99
CA LEU A 623 3.88 -27.70 -12.73
C LEU A 623 5.06 -27.87 -11.77
N ILE A 624 4.93 -27.32 -10.56
CA ILE A 624 5.91 -27.55 -9.48
C ILE A 624 5.18 -28.08 -8.25
N GLY A 625 5.55 -29.27 -7.82
CA GLY A 625 5.09 -29.95 -6.62
C GLY A 625 6.12 -29.82 -5.50
N TYR A 626 5.67 -29.44 -4.30
CA TYR A 626 6.51 -29.40 -3.10
C TYR A 626 5.73 -29.83 -1.84
N VAL A 627 6.43 -30.31 -0.82
CA VAL A 627 5.82 -30.88 0.40
C VAL A 627 5.90 -29.91 1.58
N GLU A 628 4.84 -29.89 2.39
CA GLU A 628 4.74 -29.19 3.67
C GLU A 628 4.62 -30.25 4.79
N ILE A 629 5.67 -30.40 5.60
CA ILE A 629 5.75 -31.40 6.68
C ILE A 629 5.01 -30.87 7.92
N ILE A 630 3.98 -31.57 8.39
CA ILE A 630 3.20 -31.12 9.55
C ILE A 630 3.51 -31.97 10.77
N SER A 631 4.27 -31.38 11.69
CA SER A 631 4.64 -31.99 12.97
C SER A 631 3.42 -32.17 13.89
N SER A 632 3.46 -33.15 14.80
CA SER A 632 2.33 -33.44 15.70
C SER A 632 2.12 -32.38 16.80
N SER A 633 3.07 -31.45 16.96
CA SER A 633 3.07 -30.33 17.92
C SER A 633 1.97 -29.31 17.66
N ASP A 634 1.66 -29.01 16.39
CA ASP A 634 0.84 -27.85 15.99
C ASP A 634 -0.67 -28.03 16.19
N LYS A 635 -1.10 -29.16 16.79
CA LYS A 635 -2.51 -29.51 17.00
C LYS A 635 -3.27 -28.62 18.01
N ARG A 636 -2.68 -27.52 18.49
CA ARG A 636 -3.37 -26.50 19.30
C ARG A 636 -3.99 -25.35 18.48
N SER A 637 -3.53 -25.06 17.27
CA SER A 637 -4.13 -24.02 16.41
C SER A 637 -5.33 -24.52 15.61
N SER A 638 -5.29 -25.78 15.16
CA SER A 638 -6.26 -26.34 14.21
C SER A 638 -7.59 -26.84 14.82
N ARG A 639 -7.81 -26.68 16.13
CA ARG A 639 -8.98 -27.25 16.83
C ARG A 639 -10.18 -26.30 16.93
N THR A 640 -10.02 -25.02 16.58
CA THR A 640 -11.09 -24.00 16.56
C THR A 640 -11.84 -23.89 15.22
N SER A 641 -11.26 -24.38 14.12
CA SER A 641 -11.88 -24.27 12.77
C SER A 641 -12.92 -25.36 12.45
N LYS A 642 -12.86 -26.54 13.11
CA LYS A 642 -13.75 -27.68 12.80
C LYS A 642 -15.14 -27.63 13.45
N ASN A 643 -15.42 -26.70 14.37
CA ASN A 643 -16.71 -26.61 15.08
C ASN A 643 -17.69 -25.56 14.51
N ARG A 644 -17.53 -25.12 13.24
CA ARG A 644 -18.39 -24.07 12.65
C ARG A 644 -18.88 -24.35 11.23
N ARG A 645 -19.25 -25.59 10.90
CA ARG A 645 -19.96 -25.92 9.64
C ARG A 645 -20.78 -27.23 9.64
N THR A 646 -21.75 -27.32 10.54
CA THR A 646 -22.89 -28.25 10.44
C THR A 646 -24.11 -27.64 11.12
N ILE A 647 -25.31 -28.19 10.85
CA ILE A 647 -26.65 -27.67 11.16
C ILE A 647 -27.13 -26.62 10.12
N THR A 648 -27.65 -27.16 9.02
CA THR A 648 -28.93 -26.67 8.46
C THR A 648 -30.09 -27.12 9.34
N ASN A 649 -31.25 -26.48 9.19
CA ASN A 649 -32.48 -26.76 9.96
C ASN A 649 -32.81 -28.27 10.04
N ASP A 650 -33.27 -28.78 11.18
CA ASP A 650 -34.73 -28.87 11.40
C ASP A 650 -35.21 -29.15 12.85
N THR A 651 -36.50 -28.89 13.04
CA THR A 651 -37.45 -29.14 14.15
C THR A 651 -37.08 -29.86 15.49
N ARG A 652 -37.58 -29.25 16.58
CA ARG A 652 -38.29 -29.84 17.76
C ARG A 652 -37.57 -30.71 18.82
N SER A 653 -37.49 -30.12 20.03
CA SER A 653 -38.20 -30.54 21.28
C SER A 653 -37.45 -31.14 22.49
N HIS A 654 -37.90 -30.69 23.68
CA HIS A 654 -37.83 -31.20 25.06
C HIS A 654 -36.51 -31.54 25.81
N ALA A 655 -36.36 -30.85 26.97
CA ALA A 655 -35.92 -31.37 28.28
C ALA A 655 -34.44 -31.80 28.50
N SER A 656 -33.88 -31.88 29.72
CA SER A 656 -34.08 -31.13 31.00
C SER A 656 -33.01 -31.54 32.04
N PHE A 657 -32.67 -30.68 33.02
CA PHE A 657 -31.74 -30.93 34.16
C PHE A 657 -30.26 -31.24 33.79
N GLY A 658 -29.26 -31.11 34.69
CA GLY A 658 -29.21 -30.50 36.03
C GLY A 658 -27.91 -30.83 36.82
N GLY A 659 -27.51 -29.99 37.79
CA GLY A 659 -26.39 -30.22 38.73
C GLY A 659 -25.02 -29.61 38.33
N THR A 660 -24.19 -28.96 39.17
CA THR A 660 -23.58 -29.24 40.51
C THR A 660 -22.39 -30.23 40.50
N SER A 661 -21.25 -30.03 41.20
CA SER A 661 -20.68 -28.89 41.96
C SER A 661 -19.23 -29.21 42.44
N GLN A 662 -18.44 -28.20 42.87
CA GLN A 662 -17.30 -28.32 43.85
C GLN A 662 -16.04 -29.18 43.48
N ARG A 663 -14.88 -29.16 44.18
CA ARG A 663 -14.04 -28.09 44.84
C ARG A 663 -12.67 -28.70 45.30
N ILE A 664 -11.62 -27.87 45.48
CA ILE A 664 -10.37 -28.12 46.29
C ILE A 664 -9.39 -29.22 45.75
N GLY A 665 -8.05 -29.16 45.88
CA GLY A 665 -7.10 -28.08 46.29
C GLY A 665 -5.82 -28.59 47.03
N LYS A 666 -4.73 -27.78 47.06
CA LYS A 666 -3.47 -27.93 47.88
C LYS A 666 -2.58 -29.18 47.57
N GLN A 667 -1.31 -29.38 47.96
CA GLN A 667 -0.09 -28.66 48.46
C GLN A 667 1.11 -29.67 48.40
N VAL A 668 2.44 -29.42 48.52
CA VAL A 668 3.38 -28.26 48.44
C VAL A 668 4.84 -28.81 48.49
N SER A 669 5.87 -28.01 48.12
CA SER A 669 7.34 -28.21 48.38
C SER A 669 8.05 -29.35 47.61
N THR A 670 9.39 -29.45 47.47
CA THR A 670 10.57 -28.73 48.02
C THR A 670 11.64 -28.47 46.94
N GLN A 671 12.58 -27.52 47.17
CA GLN A 671 13.90 -27.52 46.50
C GLN A 671 14.95 -26.64 47.23
N GLU A 672 16.17 -27.16 47.40
CA GLU A 672 17.42 -26.45 47.78
C GLU A 672 18.53 -26.92 46.81
N ASN A 673 19.44 -26.09 46.27
CA ASN A 673 20.62 -25.46 46.89
C ASN A 673 21.63 -26.50 47.44
N THR A 674 22.95 -26.52 47.13
CA THR A 674 23.88 -25.70 46.30
C THR A 674 24.85 -26.65 45.53
N SER A 675 25.99 -26.35 44.87
CA SER A 675 27.08 -25.35 45.06
C SER A 675 28.10 -25.28 43.91
N ASN A 676 28.93 -24.22 43.90
CA ASN A 676 30.27 -24.15 43.27
C ASN A 676 31.34 -24.41 44.38
N THR A 677 32.68 -24.46 44.19
CA THR A 677 33.60 -24.02 43.12
C THR A 677 34.91 -24.85 43.19
N LEU A 678 35.81 -24.68 42.22
CA LEU A 678 37.18 -25.25 42.22
C LEU A 678 38.19 -24.46 43.08
N THR A 679 39.30 -25.12 43.41
CA THR A 679 40.60 -24.54 43.84
C THR A 679 41.19 -23.61 42.76
N THR A 680 42.07 -22.65 43.07
CA THR A 680 42.90 -22.45 44.29
C THR A 680 43.06 -20.96 44.58
#